data_AF-A0A9P3F591-F1
#
_entry.id   AF-A0A9P3F591-F1
#
_cell.length_a   1.000
_cell.length_b   1.000
_cell.length_c   1.000
_cell.angle_alpha   90.00
_cell.angle_beta   90.00
_cell.angle_gamma   90.00
#
_symmetry.space_group_name_H-M   'P 1'
#
loop_
_entity.id
_entity.type
_entity.pdbx_description
1 polymer ?
#
loop_
_entity_poly.entity_id
_entity_poly.type
_entity_poly.pdbx_seq_one_letter_code
_entity_poly.pdbx_strand_id
1 'polypeptide(L)'
;MNPLMDSLQKGNLKRIRQACANCRRRKTKCSGERPICFHCRRNKHTCVYEPYSVTVGDNPPNAPVTSNAENTQQTQLLQRISLIESRLAELSGQTAQQPRPLMDLGPPGQQISLSQPAISGNHSFLAPSQSVLSSVIDTYFTHVHNQPYSNFQETSFRQGLQNGTLPRCLILAVLASAVRFSTHEFYAGRMLEASDVYAREAWLSVLTDHLTVEDNMGVHVVQTVNMLAVIDYTAGRVNSGWLKIGLAARISQGIGLMGEPEGWLPVAEQEERRRAFWSVYLIDKLISCGRCRPLVILDQDCHIQLPCDESTVRQGETKKTYTLLQLLDWNTEMADTPSPFALVILLASIFGRCTRYVYANRHSDEIPPWGTKSEYSAINSSLLLFESYAKMGNTLVVDMLTASVGTVGIIDHQELGHRVFAHTLFHLCHCLLNHPFVLRLCLKPFGSKVPPSFVTRAVQNGLDHATHLVDLLRDVSDAGGLVESSFYAYCVAIAGGILSIASHEESQIALYRPSDMLECFQRGMDILDRLANFWTHAANMSVRLRDFHAQQHRLGSVLDPTGVTRDLDPMSEETFWSMLDYSIMGSNPRKTSNASGSDVPRMPSPTSWTLGSDFLAAASPSVHTSHEDMFRGLSPALRLSEVEYLLVVSWECCLPRSERPSAGPFPFPEPLHVPSPFSEIKDDASTPIASHTIIRYIDYINMTSNNQSSPWEAVASGTTAAILANIIIYPLDTIKTRLQVQVHSRPKCTETKEDEPRSPQPIPTSYDNVIDAVSHVVQEEGISGLYRGLSSSILSTASMNFAYFYWSTKARTVCQHFLKSYNIPDSNSIVKELLLGAVGGAMAQICTNPIAVIVTRQQTCRGADEAKSIFGVLTDIVRSEDGWTGLWRGLKVNLILVVNPMITYGLYQWLRGALLRFRNRLGFADAFLLGALSKVAATVVTHPLIVSKTMLQSKPPACRDGRAFRGFTEVLLFIIQHEGLRRLYKGLAPQIVKGFLVQGLMMMLKERWESFPLMTLN
;
A
#
# COMPACT_ATOMS: atom_id res chain seq x y z
N MET A 1 39.22 -61.31 -31.99
CA MET A 1 37.81 -61.37 -32.41
C MET A 1 36.96 -60.71 -31.33
N ASN A 2 36.13 -59.76 -31.76
CA ASN A 2 35.33 -58.82 -30.97
C ASN A 2 34.26 -59.49 -30.10
N PRO A 3 34.10 -59.07 -28.84
CA PRO A 3 32.82 -59.07 -28.13
C PRO A 3 32.21 -57.65 -28.14
N LEU A 4 32.14 -57.03 -29.32
CA LEU A 4 31.76 -55.62 -29.51
C LEU A 4 30.52 -55.45 -30.42
N MET A 5 29.70 -56.50 -30.57
CA MET A 5 28.55 -56.50 -31.47
C MET A 5 27.23 -56.98 -30.84
N ASP A 6 27.09 -56.95 -29.51
CA ASP A 6 25.87 -57.46 -28.85
C ASP A 6 25.22 -56.52 -27.82
N SER A 7 25.46 -55.21 -27.94
CA SER A 7 24.80 -54.20 -27.07
C SER A 7 24.13 -53.05 -27.82
N LEU A 8 23.88 -53.20 -29.13
CA LEU A 8 23.27 -52.15 -29.96
C LEU A 8 21.73 -52.21 -30.11
N GLN A 9 21.00 -52.90 -29.21
CA GLN A 9 19.54 -53.04 -29.39
C GLN A 9 18.65 -52.88 -28.14
N LYS A 10 19.10 -52.18 -27.09
CA LYS A 10 18.18 -51.68 -26.04
C LYS A 10 18.42 -50.20 -25.77
N GLY A 11 17.57 -49.37 -26.37
CA GLY A 11 17.58 -47.91 -26.27
C GLY A 11 17.16 -47.39 -24.89
N ASN A 12 18.06 -47.50 -23.90
CA ASN A 12 17.96 -46.74 -22.66
C ASN A 12 19.14 -45.76 -22.57
N LEU A 13 19.03 -44.64 -23.29
CA LEU A 13 19.96 -43.53 -23.17
C LEU A 13 19.68 -42.75 -21.87
N LYS A 14 20.47 -43.02 -20.83
CA LYS A 14 20.55 -42.15 -19.64
C LYS A 14 20.81 -40.71 -20.08
N ARG A 15 19.89 -39.80 -19.74
CA ARG A 15 20.01 -38.35 -20.01
C ARG A 15 21.23 -37.81 -19.25
N ILE A 16 22.31 -37.55 -19.97
CA ILE A 16 23.57 -37.06 -19.42
C ILE A 16 23.47 -35.58 -19.06
N ARG A 17 23.81 -35.23 -17.80
CA ARG A 17 23.70 -33.86 -17.27
C ARG A 17 24.75 -32.88 -17.83
N GLN A 18 25.86 -33.37 -18.39
CA GLN A 18 26.94 -32.53 -18.93
C GLN A 18 27.68 -33.25 -20.07
N ALA A 19 27.89 -32.56 -21.18
CA ALA A 19 28.78 -33.01 -22.27
C ALA A 19 30.23 -32.58 -21.99
N CYS A 20 31.22 -33.33 -22.47
CA CYS A 20 32.63 -32.93 -22.33
C CYS A 20 32.93 -31.68 -23.19
N ALA A 21 33.98 -30.94 -22.81
CA ALA A 21 34.36 -29.69 -23.47
C ALA A 21 34.60 -29.86 -24.98
N ASN A 22 35.21 -30.98 -25.39
CA ASN A 22 35.55 -31.25 -26.78
C ASN A 22 34.30 -31.49 -27.65
N CYS A 23 33.39 -32.37 -27.22
CA CYS A 23 32.12 -32.61 -27.92
C CYS A 23 31.22 -31.36 -27.93
N ARG A 24 31.25 -30.56 -26.86
CA ARG A 24 30.54 -29.27 -26.79
C ARG A 24 31.10 -28.26 -27.79
N ARG A 25 32.43 -28.08 -27.87
CA ARG A 25 33.09 -27.16 -28.81
C ARG A 25 32.81 -27.55 -30.27
N ARG A 26 32.74 -28.85 -30.57
CA ARG A 26 32.44 -29.36 -31.92
C ARG A 26 30.96 -29.53 -32.24
N LYS A 27 30.05 -29.19 -31.30
CA LYS A 27 28.59 -29.35 -31.43
C LYS A 27 28.17 -30.78 -31.82
N THR A 28 28.92 -31.79 -31.38
CA THR A 28 28.62 -33.22 -31.62
C THR A 28 28.03 -33.89 -30.38
N LYS A 29 27.16 -34.88 -30.55
CA LYS A 29 26.49 -35.56 -29.43
C LYS A 29 27.50 -36.36 -28.59
N CYS A 30 27.63 -36.01 -27.32
CA CYS A 30 28.53 -36.67 -26.38
C CYS A 30 27.85 -37.94 -25.82
N SER A 31 28.60 -39.04 -25.64
CA SER A 31 28.06 -40.25 -25.00
C SER A 31 28.09 -40.22 -23.47
N GLY A 32 28.82 -39.27 -22.87
CA GLY A 32 28.82 -39.04 -21.42
C GLY A 32 29.58 -40.06 -20.56
N GLU A 33 30.22 -41.06 -21.15
CA GLU A 33 31.09 -42.01 -20.45
C GLU A 33 32.31 -41.28 -19.84
N ARG A 34 32.65 -41.61 -18.58
CA ARG A 34 33.82 -41.08 -17.87
C ARG A 34 34.82 -42.22 -17.64
N PRO A 35 36.14 -41.99 -17.77
CA PRO A 35 36.80 -40.69 -17.90
C PRO A 35 36.79 -40.08 -19.32
N ILE A 36 36.53 -40.87 -20.37
CA ILE A 36 36.57 -40.41 -21.77
C ILE A 36 35.30 -40.89 -22.50
N CYS A 37 34.59 -39.98 -23.17
CA CYS A 37 33.39 -40.34 -23.93
C CYS A 37 33.74 -41.09 -25.23
N PHE A 38 32.82 -41.93 -25.71
CA PHE A 38 32.98 -42.76 -26.91
C PHE A 38 33.46 -41.97 -28.13
N HIS A 39 32.91 -40.77 -28.34
CA HIS A 39 33.26 -39.93 -29.49
C HIS A 39 34.70 -39.38 -29.40
N CYS A 40 35.14 -38.98 -28.19
CA CYS A 40 36.51 -38.52 -27.97
C CYS A 40 37.51 -39.70 -28.01
N ARG A 41 37.13 -40.87 -27.49
CA ARG A 41 37.93 -42.10 -27.54
C ARG A 41 38.17 -42.57 -28.98
N ARG A 42 37.12 -42.60 -29.81
CA ARG A 42 37.21 -43.05 -31.21
C ARG A 42 38.12 -42.17 -32.06
N ASN A 43 38.06 -40.86 -31.83
CA ASN A 43 38.79 -39.88 -32.62
C ASN A 43 40.12 -39.47 -31.96
N LYS A 44 40.57 -40.17 -30.91
CA LYS A 44 41.80 -39.92 -30.14
C LYS A 44 41.94 -38.46 -29.67
N HIS A 45 40.83 -37.85 -29.26
CA HIS A 45 40.82 -36.49 -28.73
C HIS A 45 40.77 -36.47 -27.22
N THR A 46 41.36 -35.44 -26.61
CA THR A 46 41.30 -35.20 -25.16
C THR A 46 39.87 -34.90 -24.71
N CYS A 47 39.41 -35.62 -23.69
CA CYS A 47 38.06 -35.55 -23.17
C CYS A 47 38.10 -35.00 -21.74
N VAL A 48 37.66 -33.76 -21.57
CA VAL A 48 37.72 -33.04 -20.30
C VAL A 48 36.32 -32.62 -19.89
N TYR A 49 35.96 -32.88 -18.62
CA TYR A 49 34.71 -32.47 -18.00
C TYR A 49 35.03 -31.43 -16.92
N GLU A 50 34.72 -30.17 -17.18
CA GLU A 50 34.98 -29.08 -16.24
C GLU A 50 34.01 -29.10 -15.05
N PRO A 51 34.46 -28.78 -13.82
CA PRO A 51 33.58 -28.66 -12.66
C PRO A 51 32.64 -27.46 -12.79
N TYR A 52 31.44 -27.57 -12.18
CA TYR A 52 30.25 -26.73 -12.41
C TYR A 52 30.37 -25.24 -12.02
N SER A 53 31.54 -24.76 -11.58
CA SER A 53 31.74 -23.40 -11.07
C SER A 53 32.45 -22.44 -12.05
N VAL A 54 32.70 -22.83 -13.29
CA VAL A 54 33.52 -22.03 -14.24
C VAL A 54 32.84 -21.82 -15.61
N THR A 55 31.51 -21.66 -15.66
CA THR A 55 30.82 -21.35 -16.91
C THR A 55 29.95 -20.10 -16.83
N VAL A 56 30.56 -18.97 -16.48
CA VAL A 56 30.27 -17.64 -17.04
C VAL A 56 31.64 -16.92 -17.11
N GLY A 57 31.95 -16.35 -18.27
CA GLY A 57 33.30 -16.27 -18.81
C GLY A 57 34.21 -15.17 -18.28
N ASP A 58 35.50 -15.41 -18.50
CA ASP A 58 36.55 -14.40 -18.63
C ASP A 58 37.60 -14.92 -19.62
N ASN A 59 38.03 -14.06 -20.55
CA ASN A 59 39.18 -14.29 -21.43
C ASN A 59 40.50 -13.97 -20.69
N PRO A 60 41.63 -14.64 -20.98
CA PRO A 60 42.94 -14.30 -20.40
C PRO A 60 43.83 -13.56 -21.45
N PRO A 61 45.09 -13.17 -21.15
CA PRO A 61 45.45 -11.81 -20.76
C PRO A 61 46.41 -11.12 -21.76
N ASN A 62 46.44 -9.78 -21.76
CA ASN A 62 47.57 -9.01 -22.30
C ASN A 62 48.15 -8.12 -21.19
N ALA A 63 49.49 -8.02 -21.18
CA ALA A 63 50.33 -7.39 -20.16
C ALA A 63 50.48 -5.85 -20.38
N PRO A 64 51.23 -5.11 -19.53
CA PRO A 64 50.75 -3.91 -18.83
C PRO A 64 51.13 -2.58 -19.51
N VAL A 65 50.29 -1.56 -19.37
CA VAL A 65 50.65 -0.15 -19.67
C VAL A 65 50.07 0.79 -18.60
N THR A 66 50.98 1.23 -17.73
CA THR A 66 51.07 2.48 -16.94
C THR A 66 49.83 3.24 -16.46
N SER A 67 49.78 3.34 -15.12
CA SER A 67 49.24 4.39 -14.26
C SER A 67 49.19 5.82 -14.85
N ASN A 68 48.03 6.48 -14.74
CA ASN A 68 47.85 7.91 -14.33
C ASN A 68 46.43 8.46 -14.62
N ALA A 69 45.35 7.79 -14.22
CA ALA A 69 43.99 8.32 -14.42
C ALA A 69 43.07 8.32 -13.17
N GLU A 70 43.42 7.63 -12.08
CA GLU A 70 42.49 7.45 -10.95
C GLU A 70 42.59 8.52 -9.85
N ASN A 71 43.67 9.32 -9.78
CA ASN A 71 43.81 10.37 -8.76
C ASN A 71 43.01 11.66 -9.05
N THR A 72 42.51 11.86 -10.27
CA THR A 72 41.82 13.11 -10.64
C THR A 72 40.34 13.09 -10.23
N GLN A 73 39.69 11.91 -10.23
CA GLN A 73 38.28 11.78 -9.84
C GLN A 73 38.07 11.88 -8.32
N GLN A 74 38.99 11.33 -7.53
CA GLN A 74 38.87 11.34 -6.07
C GLN A 74 39.10 12.75 -5.47
N THR A 75 39.96 13.55 -6.12
CA THR A 75 40.23 14.94 -5.71
C THR A 75 39.07 15.89 -6.05
N GLN A 76 38.38 15.68 -7.19
CA GLN A 76 37.20 16.47 -7.57
C GLN A 76 35.97 16.15 -6.72
N LEU A 77 35.81 14.90 -6.27
CA LEU A 77 34.73 14.50 -5.36
C LEU A 77 34.92 15.11 -3.97
N LEU A 78 36.15 15.12 -3.45
CA LEU A 78 36.47 15.72 -2.14
C LEU A 78 36.30 17.24 -2.16
N GLN A 79 36.66 17.93 -3.25
CA GLN A 79 36.42 19.38 -3.39
C GLN A 79 34.93 19.76 -3.47
N ARG A 80 34.09 18.88 -4.04
CA ARG A 80 32.63 19.09 -4.05
C ARG A 80 32.00 18.87 -2.68
N ILE A 81 32.49 17.89 -1.92
CA ILE A 81 32.01 17.62 -0.56
C ILE A 81 32.39 18.77 0.38
N SER A 82 33.63 19.28 0.30
CA SER A 82 34.06 20.42 1.14
C SER A 82 33.31 21.72 0.83
N LEU A 83 32.93 21.94 -0.44
CA LEU A 83 32.13 23.10 -0.86
C LEU A 83 30.67 23.00 -0.35
N ILE A 84 30.13 21.79 -0.24
CA ILE A 84 28.79 21.54 0.31
C ILE A 84 28.81 21.71 1.84
N GLU A 85 29.87 21.25 2.52
CA GLU A 85 30.05 21.45 3.95
C GLU A 85 30.23 22.94 4.32
N SER A 86 30.95 23.72 3.51
CA SER A 86 31.11 25.17 3.77
C SER A 86 29.79 25.93 3.55
N ARG A 87 28.98 25.53 2.57
CA ARG A 87 27.63 26.11 2.33
C ARG A 87 26.62 25.74 3.42
N LEU A 88 26.70 24.53 3.97
CA LEU A 88 25.88 24.10 5.10
C LEU A 88 26.28 24.83 6.40
N ALA A 89 27.57 25.09 6.59
CA ALA A 89 28.05 25.90 7.72
C ALA A 89 27.56 27.36 7.63
N GLU A 90 27.58 27.98 6.44
CA GLU A 90 27.01 29.33 6.19
C GLU A 90 25.51 29.39 6.49
N LEU A 91 24.73 28.35 6.15
CA LEU A 91 23.29 28.29 6.40
C LEU A 91 22.93 28.02 7.87
N SER A 92 23.79 27.33 8.62
CA SER A 92 23.61 27.12 10.06
C SER A 92 23.96 28.35 10.92
N GLY A 93 24.69 29.32 10.36
CA GLY A 93 25.16 30.51 11.06
C GLY A 93 24.20 31.70 11.08
N GLN A 94 23.03 31.64 10.41
CA GLN A 94 22.13 32.79 10.26
C GLN A 94 20.87 32.80 11.17
N THR A 95 20.73 31.88 12.12
CA THR A 95 19.55 31.84 13.03
C THR A 95 19.89 32.09 14.51
N ALA A 96 20.90 32.94 14.77
CA ALA A 96 21.22 33.39 16.12
C ALA A 96 21.17 34.92 16.22
N GLN A 97 19.98 35.46 16.50
CA GLN A 97 19.86 36.77 17.13
C GLN A 97 19.11 36.62 18.47
N GLN A 98 19.75 37.15 19.51
CA GLN A 98 19.40 37.06 20.93
C GLN A 98 18.10 37.79 21.30
N PRO A 99 17.49 37.45 22.45
CA PRO A 99 16.20 37.99 22.89
C PRO A 99 16.34 39.37 23.55
N ARG A 100 15.32 40.22 23.36
CA ARG A 100 15.07 41.42 24.18
C ARG A 100 13.67 41.35 24.82
N PRO A 101 13.48 41.99 25.99
CA PRO A 101 12.68 41.45 27.09
C PRO A 101 11.16 41.73 27.02
N LEU A 102 10.42 40.89 27.76
CA LEU A 102 8.98 40.94 28.02
C LEU A 102 8.49 42.27 28.62
N MET A 103 7.35 42.74 28.10
CA MET A 103 6.26 43.53 28.73
C MET A 103 5.03 43.33 27.81
N ASP A 104 3.76 43.22 28.18
CA ASP A 104 2.97 43.03 29.41
C ASP A 104 1.54 42.61 28.91
N LEU A 105 0.68 42.06 29.77
CA LEU A 105 -0.56 41.30 29.49
C LEU A 105 -1.71 41.96 28.67
N GLY A 106 -2.53 41.12 28.00
CA GLY A 106 -3.93 41.41 27.59
C GLY A 106 -4.69 40.20 26.95
N PRO A 107 -6.01 39.99 27.21
CA PRO A 107 -6.77 38.75 26.88
C PRO A 107 -7.33 38.70 25.43
N PRO A 108 -7.96 37.58 24.98
CA PRO A 108 -8.08 37.25 23.55
C PRO A 108 -9.32 37.89 22.89
N GLY A 109 -9.10 38.44 21.69
CA GLY A 109 -10.17 38.83 20.76
C GLY A 109 -9.72 39.88 19.74
N GLN A 110 -9.63 39.51 18.45
CA GLN A 110 -9.50 40.41 17.29
C GLN A 110 -10.08 39.66 16.08
N GLN A 111 -11.29 39.95 15.57
CA GLN A 111 -11.71 41.12 14.79
C GLN A 111 -10.70 41.52 13.69
N ILE A 112 -11.04 41.19 12.45
CA ILE A 112 -10.34 41.61 11.24
C ILE A 112 -10.66 43.09 10.99
N SER A 113 -9.63 43.95 11.00
CA SER A 113 -9.70 45.29 10.42
C SER A 113 -8.63 45.44 9.34
N LEU A 114 -9.09 45.60 8.10
CA LEU A 114 -8.27 45.89 6.93
C LEU A 114 -8.09 47.41 6.79
N SER A 115 -6.97 47.96 7.28
CA SER A 115 -6.47 49.25 6.76
C SER A 115 -4.98 49.52 7.06
N GLN A 116 -4.23 49.71 5.96
CA GLN A 116 -3.06 50.59 5.75
C GLN A 116 -1.59 50.09 5.91
N PRO A 117 -0.65 50.69 5.14
CA PRO A 117 0.48 49.98 4.50
C PRO A 117 1.90 50.47 4.90
N ALA A 118 2.95 49.65 4.67
CA ALA A 118 4.26 50.09 4.13
C ALA A 118 5.30 48.93 3.97
N ILE A 119 5.60 48.60 2.70
CA ILE A 119 6.92 48.46 2.03
C ILE A 119 8.01 47.54 2.63
N SER A 120 8.21 46.35 2.03
CA SER A 120 9.42 45.97 1.23
C SER A 120 9.52 44.45 0.97
N GLY A 121 9.31 44.00 -0.27
CA GLY A 121 9.63 42.63 -0.73
C GLY A 121 8.58 42.03 -1.70
N ASN A 122 8.94 41.85 -2.97
CA ASN A 122 8.08 41.41 -4.07
C ASN A 122 7.48 39.99 -3.88
N HIS A 123 6.23 39.82 -4.37
CA HIS A 123 5.40 38.61 -4.47
C HIS A 123 4.47 38.29 -3.30
N SER A 124 3.42 39.10 -3.14
CA SER A 124 2.16 38.67 -2.52
C SER A 124 1.02 39.30 -3.31
N PHE A 125 0.18 38.47 -3.95
CA PHE A 125 -1.10 38.93 -4.50
C PHE A 125 -1.84 39.65 -3.36
N LEU A 126 -2.00 40.97 -3.48
CA LEU A 126 -2.87 41.73 -2.60
C LEU A 126 -4.25 41.08 -2.64
N ALA A 127 -4.84 40.84 -1.46
CA ALA A 127 -6.21 40.34 -1.36
C ALA A 127 -7.12 41.17 -2.29
N PRO A 128 -7.95 40.54 -3.14
CA PRO A 128 -8.76 41.26 -4.10
C PRO A 128 -9.67 42.27 -3.38
N SER A 129 -9.94 43.41 -4.02
CA SER A 129 -10.92 44.36 -3.50
C SER A 129 -12.29 43.69 -3.36
N GLN A 130 -13.16 44.22 -2.50
CA GLN A 130 -14.48 43.64 -2.26
C GLN A 130 -15.32 43.51 -3.54
N SER A 131 -15.16 44.44 -4.49
CA SER A 131 -15.83 44.40 -5.80
C SER A 131 -15.35 43.22 -6.67
N VAL A 132 -14.03 43.01 -6.71
CA VAL A 132 -13.42 41.89 -7.44
C VAL A 132 -13.84 40.56 -6.80
N LEU A 133 -13.81 40.49 -5.46
CA LEU A 133 -14.23 39.31 -4.70
C LEU A 133 -15.68 38.92 -5.01
N SER A 134 -16.62 39.88 -4.94
CA SER A 134 -18.03 39.62 -5.25
C SER A 134 -18.22 39.12 -6.67
N SER A 135 -17.56 39.76 -7.66
CA SER A 135 -17.66 39.37 -9.06
C SER A 135 -17.16 37.94 -9.31
N VAL A 136 -16.05 37.53 -8.69
CA VAL A 136 -15.52 36.16 -8.84
C VAL A 136 -16.42 35.13 -8.14
N ILE A 137 -17.04 35.48 -7.02
CA ILE A 137 -18.01 34.60 -6.35
C ILE A 137 -19.26 34.40 -7.22
N ASP A 138 -19.74 35.46 -7.88
CA ASP A 138 -20.82 35.33 -8.86
C ASP A 138 -20.41 34.40 -9.99
N THR A 139 -19.18 34.55 -10.50
CA THR A 139 -18.61 33.63 -11.49
C THR A 139 -18.60 32.17 -11.00
N TYR A 140 -18.28 31.91 -9.72
CA TYR A 140 -18.30 30.56 -9.15
C TYR A 140 -19.69 29.92 -9.22
N PHE A 141 -20.72 30.63 -8.76
CA PHE A 141 -22.08 30.09 -8.71
C PHE A 141 -22.74 29.97 -10.09
N THR A 142 -22.26 30.71 -11.09
CA THR A 142 -22.70 30.58 -12.48
C THR A 142 -22.00 29.42 -13.20
N HIS A 143 -20.67 29.30 -13.10
CA HIS A 143 -19.88 28.40 -13.97
C HIS A 143 -19.39 27.11 -13.30
N VAL A 144 -19.28 27.07 -11.97
CA VAL A 144 -18.60 25.97 -11.24
C VAL A 144 -19.55 25.19 -10.34
N HIS A 145 -20.43 25.89 -9.61
CA HIS A 145 -21.35 25.26 -8.68
C HIS A 145 -22.34 24.34 -9.41
N ASN A 146 -22.54 23.12 -8.90
CA ASN A 146 -23.41 22.10 -9.49
C ASN A 146 -23.00 21.65 -10.92
N GLN A 147 -21.71 21.80 -11.29
CA GLN A 147 -21.16 21.42 -12.60
C GLN A 147 -19.98 20.42 -12.53
N PRO A 148 -20.13 19.21 -11.97
CA PRO A 148 -21.31 18.64 -11.31
C PRO A 148 -21.24 18.71 -9.77
N TYR A 149 -20.20 19.33 -9.20
CA TYR A 149 -19.91 19.23 -7.78
C TYR A 149 -20.74 20.24 -6.96
N SER A 150 -21.43 19.75 -5.92
CA SER A 150 -22.26 20.55 -5.01
C SER A 150 -21.66 20.53 -3.61
N ASN A 151 -20.74 21.45 -3.31
CA ASN A 151 -20.02 21.43 -2.03
C ASN A 151 -20.78 22.13 -0.89
N PHE A 152 -21.54 23.19 -1.18
CA PHE A 152 -22.24 24.04 -0.20
C PHE A 152 -23.35 24.85 -0.87
N GLN A 153 -24.28 25.40 -0.08
CA GLN A 153 -25.41 26.19 -0.60
C GLN A 153 -25.00 27.65 -0.87
N GLU A 154 -25.48 28.25 -1.97
CA GLU A 154 -25.16 29.63 -2.36
C GLU A 154 -25.59 30.67 -1.31
N THR A 155 -26.81 30.57 -0.80
CA THR A 155 -27.36 31.51 0.19
C THR A 155 -26.55 31.48 1.49
N SER A 156 -26.28 30.28 2.02
CA SER A 156 -25.47 30.07 3.23
C SER A 156 -24.05 30.60 3.05
N PHE A 157 -23.43 30.35 1.90
CA PHE A 157 -22.09 30.85 1.59
C PHE A 157 -22.06 32.38 1.55
N ARG A 158 -22.99 33.02 0.83
CA ARG A 158 -23.03 34.49 0.71
C ARG A 158 -23.30 35.15 2.06
N GLN A 159 -24.19 34.60 2.88
CA GLN A 159 -24.44 35.08 4.24
C GLN A 159 -23.20 34.92 5.12
N GLY A 160 -22.53 33.77 5.08
CA GLY A 160 -21.30 33.55 5.84
C GLY A 160 -20.18 34.50 5.44
N LEU A 161 -20.09 34.86 4.15
CA LEU A 161 -19.11 35.83 3.68
C LEU A 161 -19.39 37.24 4.21
N GLN A 162 -20.66 37.68 4.15
CA GLN A 162 -21.07 38.99 4.66
C GLN A 162 -20.86 39.10 6.17
N ASN A 163 -21.13 38.02 6.90
CA ASN A 163 -20.97 37.95 8.35
C ASN A 163 -19.52 37.72 8.80
N GLY A 164 -18.59 37.48 7.86
CA GLY A 164 -17.19 37.20 8.17
C GLY A 164 -16.97 35.86 8.90
N THR A 165 -17.88 34.91 8.76
CA THR A 165 -17.82 33.60 9.44
C THR A 165 -17.17 32.50 8.58
N LEU A 166 -16.98 32.74 7.28
CA LEU A 166 -16.38 31.76 6.39
C LEU A 166 -14.87 31.57 6.64
N PRO A 167 -14.38 30.32 6.70
CA PRO A 167 -12.96 30.02 6.79
C PRO A 167 -12.17 30.51 5.58
N ARG A 168 -10.96 31.04 5.83
CA ARG A 168 -10.06 31.56 4.79
C ARG A 168 -9.76 30.52 3.71
N CYS A 169 -9.51 29.27 4.10
CA CYS A 169 -9.17 28.20 3.17
C CYS A 169 -10.28 27.96 2.13
N LEU A 170 -11.56 28.06 2.55
CA LEU A 170 -12.71 27.84 1.68
C LEU A 170 -12.89 28.99 0.69
N ILE A 171 -12.77 30.25 1.14
CA ILE A 171 -12.83 31.43 0.26
C ILE A 171 -11.75 31.33 -0.82
N LEU A 172 -10.51 31.00 -0.44
CA LEU A 172 -9.40 30.86 -1.37
C LEU A 172 -9.62 29.72 -2.37
N ALA A 173 -10.17 28.58 -1.94
CA ALA A 173 -10.49 27.48 -2.85
C ALA A 173 -11.59 27.84 -3.86
N VAL A 174 -12.60 28.62 -3.44
CA VAL A 174 -13.64 29.17 -4.33
C VAL A 174 -13.04 30.09 -5.38
N LEU A 175 -12.19 31.03 -4.96
CA LEU A 175 -11.46 31.90 -5.88
C LEU A 175 -10.59 31.09 -6.85
N ALA A 176 -9.83 30.11 -6.35
CA ALA A 176 -8.97 29.28 -7.17
C ALA A 176 -9.74 28.51 -8.26
N SER A 177 -10.95 28.04 -7.95
CA SER A 177 -11.81 27.36 -8.92
C SER A 177 -12.41 28.32 -9.95
N ALA A 178 -12.88 29.50 -9.52
CA ALA A 178 -13.69 30.40 -10.34
C ALA A 178 -12.89 31.39 -11.20
N VAL A 179 -11.69 31.80 -10.79
CA VAL A 179 -10.90 32.85 -11.48
C VAL A 179 -10.64 32.54 -12.96
N ARG A 180 -10.61 31.25 -13.35
CA ARG A 180 -10.44 30.82 -14.75
C ARG A 180 -11.59 31.23 -15.67
N PHE A 181 -12.75 31.54 -15.12
CA PHE A 181 -13.95 31.98 -15.83
C PHE A 181 -14.21 33.49 -15.63
N SER A 182 -13.34 34.18 -14.89
CA SER A 182 -13.57 35.59 -14.55
C SER A 182 -13.35 36.49 -15.76
N THR A 183 -14.32 37.36 -16.02
CA THR A 183 -14.23 38.43 -17.04
C THR A 183 -13.71 39.75 -16.47
N HIS A 184 -13.42 39.80 -15.16
CA HIS A 184 -12.97 41.03 -14.51
C HIS A 184 -11.55 41.39 -14.95
N GLU A 185 -11.33 42.67 -15.32
CA GLU A 185 -10.03 43.20 -15.77
C GLU A 185 -8.87 42.92 -14.79
N PHE A 186 -9.16 42.75 -13.50
CA PHE A 186 -8.17 42.43 -12.50
C PHE A 186 -7.44 41.11 -12.80
N TYR A 187 -8.06 40.12 -13.45
CA TYR A 187 -7.40 38.84 -13.77
C TYR A 187 -7.00 38.70 -15.24
N ALA A 188 -7.17 39.75 -16.06
CA ALA A 188 -6.84 39.71 -17.47
C ALA A 188 -5.39 39.26 -17.71
N GLY A 189 -5.20 38.22 -18.52
CA GLY A 189 -3.88 37.66 -18.85
C GLY A 189 -3.17 36.87 -17.75
N ARG A 190 -3.74 36.76 -16.53
CA ARG A 190 -3.10 36.12 -15.37
C ARG A 190 -3.99 35.13 -14.60
N MET A 191 -5.08 34.67 -15.22
CA MET A 191 -6.07 33.80 -14.58
C MET A 191 -5.48 32.47 -14.06
N LEU A 192 -4.64 31.79 -14.85
CA LEU A 192 -4.00 30.52 -14.48
C LEU A 192 -3.05 30.69 -13.29
N GLU A 193 -2.21 31.73 -13.32
CA GLU A 193 -1.28 32.04 -12.22
C GLU A 193 -2.05 32.36 -10.93
N ALA A 194 -3.10 33.19 -11.03
CA ALA A 194 -3.94 33.53 -9.88
C ALA A 194 -4.66 32.29 -9.29
N SER A 195 -5.18 31.40 -10.15
CA SER A 195 -5.79 30.13 -9.72
C SER A 195 -4.81 29.28 -8.92
N ASP A 196 -3.58 29.10 -9.41
CA ASP A 196 -2.53 28.34 -8.74
C ASP A 196 -2.06 28.98 -7.42
N VAL A 197 -1.99 30.32 -7.36
CA VAL A 197 -1.65 31.04 -6.11
C VAL A 197 -2.74 30.85 -5.06
N TYR A 198 -4.01 31.07 -5.40
CA TYR A 198 -5.11 30.87 -4.46
C TYR A 198 -5.22 29.43 -3.99
N ALA A 199 -5.01 28.45 -4.87
CA ALA A 199 -4.99 27.03 -4.51
C ALA A 199 -3.87 26.70 -3.50
N ARG A 200 -2.68 27.28 -3.70
CA ARG A 200 -1.54 27.12 -2.79
C ARG A 200 -1.84 27.70 -1.41
N GLU A 201 -2.34 28.93 -1.36
CA GLU A 201 -2.67 29.61 -0.10
C GLU A 201 -3.81 28.90 0.64
N ALA A 202 -4.81 28.39 -0.08
CA ALA A 202 -5.86 27.56 0.49
C ALA A 202 -5.29 26.28 1.13
N TRP A 203 -4.38 25.60 0.42
CA TRP A 203 -3.73 24.39 0.91
C TRP A 203 -2.87 24.64 2.16
N LEU A 204 -2.12 25.74 2.18
CA LEU A 204 -1.34 26.13 3.35
C LEU A 204 -2.23 26.39 4.57
N SER A 205 -3.34 27.12 4.39
CA SER A 205 -4.32 27.35 5.46
C SER A 205 -4.95 26.04 5.97
N VAL A 206 -5.25 25.07 5.09
CA VAL A 206 -5.71 23.73 5.53
C VAL A 206 -4.65 23.04 6.41
N LEU A 207 -3.38 23.09 6.00
CA LEU A 207 -2.31 22.44 6.75
C LEU A 207 -2.07 23.08 8.11
N THR A 208 -1.94 24.40 8.16
CA THR A 208 -1.57 25.14 9.39
C THR A 208 -2.72 25.31 10.35
N ASP A 209 -3.93 25.52 9.84
CA ASP A 209 -5.04 25.96 10.67
C ASP A 209 -5.91 24.76 11.08
N HIS A 210 -5.96 23.69 10.28
CA HIS A 210 -6.87 22.55 10.50
C HIS A 210 -6.17 21.22 10.76
N LEU A 211 -5.13 20.86 9.99
CA LEU A 211 -4.50 19.52 10.12
C LEU A 211 -3.46 19.43 11.26
N THR A 212 -2.90 20.55 11.71
CA THR A 212 -1.95 20.59 12.84
C THR A 212 -2.59 20.90 14.19
N VAL A 213 -3.88 21.25 14.22
CA VAL A 213 -4.61 21.66 15.42
C VAL A 213 -5.57 20.54 15.83
N GLU A 214 -5.57 20.14 17.10
CA GLU A 214 -6.48 19.12 17.62
C GLU A 214 -7.95 19.56 17.49
N ASP A 215 -8.84 18.63 17.12
CA ASP A 215 -10.30 18.79 17.01
C ASP A 215 -10.82 19.90 16.07
N ASN A 216 -10.01 20.38 15.11
CA ASN A 216 -10.41 21.47 14.19
C ASN A 216 -10.82 21.00 12.77
N MET A 217 -11.33 19.77 12.66
CA MET A 217 -11.74 19.17 11.38
C MET A 217 -13.25 19.33 11.16
N GLY A 218 -13.63 20.18 10.20
CA GLY A 218 -15.02 20.48 9.87
C GLY A 218 -15.38 20.22 8.40
N VAL A 219 -16.66 20.38 8.06
CA VAL A 219 -17.20 20.20 6.70
C VAL A 219 -16.50 21.11 5.69
N HIS A 220 -16.15 22.33 6.09
CA HIS A 220 -15.43 23.29 5.23
C HIS A 220 -14.04 22.79 4.81
N VAL A 221 -13.37 21.99 5.63
CA VAL A 221 -12.07 21.38 5.28
C VAL A 221 -12.27 20.36 4.17
N VAL A 222 -13.30 19.52 4.29
CA VAL A 222 -13.70 18.56 3.24
C VAL A 222 -13.99 19.30 1.94
N GLN A 223 -14.86 20.31 1.98
CA GLN A 223 -15.22 21.14 0.81
C GLN A 223 -13.96 21.75 0.17
N THR A 224 -13.07 22.33 0.98
CA THR A 224 -11.82 22.95 0.51
C THR A 224 -10.90 21.93 -0.17
N VAL A 225 -10.59 20.82 0.51
CA VAL A 225 -9.67 19.79 -0.02
C VAL A 225 -10.25 19.13 -1.27
N ASN A 226 -11.57 18.93 -1.32
CA ASN A 226 -12.28 18.40 -2.48
C ASN A 226 -12.11 19.30 -3.71
N MET A 227 -12.28 20.62 -3.56
CA MET A 227 -12.05 21.59 -4.64
C MET A 227 -10.57 21.62 -5.08
N LEU A 228 -9.63 21.58 -4.12
CA LEU A 228 -8.20 21.55 -4.43
C LEU A 228 -7.78 20.27 -5.16
N ALA A 229 -8.43 19.13 -4.89
CA ALA A 229 -8.19 17.89 -5.61
C ALA A 229 -8.52 18.04 -7.10
N VAL A 230 -9.68 18.65 -7.42
CA VAL A 230 -10.09 18.95 -8.80
C VAL A 230 -9.12 19.93 -9.46
N ILE A 231 -8.73 21.00 -8.78
CA ILE A 231 -7.79 21.99 -9.32
C ILE A 231 -6.45 21.34 -9.68
N ASP A 232 -5.86 20.56 -8.78
CA ASP A 232 -4.59 19.90 -9.04
C ASP A 232 -4.67 18.86 -10.15
N TYR A 233 -5.74 18.07 -10.16
CA TYR A 233 -5.92 17.06 -11.19
C TYR A 233 -6.05 17.71 -12.58
N THR A 234 -6.86 18.76 -12.69
CA THR A 234 -7.13 19.46 -13.95
C THR A 234 -5.96 20.33 -14.45
N ALA A 235 -5.04 20.68 -13.57
CA ALA A 235 -3.74 21.28 -13.91
C ALA A 235 -2.69 20.25 -14.39
N GLY A 236 -3.05 18.96 -14.45
CA GLY A 236 -2.16 17.86 -14.85
C GLY A 236 -1.29 17.31 -13.71
N ARG A 237 -1.51 17.74 -12.45
CA ARG A 237 -0.82 17.23 -11.25
C ARG A 237 -1.58 16.02 -10.66
N VAL A 238 -1.77 14.99 -11.49
CA VAL A 238 -2.69 13.86 -11.22
C VAL A 238 -2.43 13.14 -9.89
N ASN A 239 -1.17 12.95 -9.49
CA ASN A 239 -0.83 12.31 -8.21
C ASN A 239 -1.22 13.17 -7.00
N SER A 240 -1.03 14.49 -7.09
CA SER A 240 -1.42 15.43 -6.03
C SER A 240 -2.93 15.45 -5.88
N GLY A 241 -3.66 15.54 -7.00
CA GLY A 241 -5.13 15.47 -7.01
C GLY A 241 -5.65 14.17 -6.39
N TRP A 242 -5.12 13.02 -6.81
CA TRP A 242 -5.51 11.71 -6.27
C TRP A 242 -5.24 11.55 -4.75
N LEU A 243 -4.13 12.10 -4.24
CA LEU A 243 -3.84 12.08 -2.81
C LEU A 243 -4.75 13.02 -2.02
N LYS A 244 -5.08 14.20 -2.57
CA LYS A 244 -6.01 15.15 -1.94
C LYS A 244 -7.43 14.60 -1.87
N ILE A 245 -7.93 13.90 -2.90
CA ILE A 245 -9.24 13.24 -2.80
C ILE A 245 -9.21 12.10 -1.77
N GLY A 246 -8.12 11.33 -1.70
CA GLY A 246 -7.96 10.32 -0.64
C GLY A 246 -7.97 10.93 0.76
N LEU A 247 -7.34 12.10 0.94
CA LEU A 247 -7.41 12.86 2.18
C LEU A 247 -8.84 13.34 2.46
N ALA A 248 -9.53 13.97 1.49
CA ALA A 248 -10.90 14.44 1.64
C ALA A 248 -11.85 13.29 2.04
N ALA A 249 -11.74 12.12 1.41
CA ALA A 249 -12.52 10.93 1.76
C ALA A 249 -12.27 10.50 3.21
N ARG A 250 -11.01 10.49 3.68
CA ARG A 250 -10.68 10.16 5.07
C ARG A 250 -11.16 11.20 6.07
N ILE A 251 -11.12 12.48 5.72
CA ILE A 251 -11.68 13.56 6.56
C ILE A 251 -13.20 13.40 6.66
N SER A 252 -13.89 13.17 5.53
CA SER A 252 -15.35 12.92 5.49
C SER A 252 -15.76 11.73 6.36
N GLN A 253 -14.99 10.64 6.30
CA GLN A 253 -15.18 9.46 7.15
C GLN A 253 -14.96 9.79 8.63
N GLY A 254 -13.88 10.52 8.94
CA GLY A 254 -13.52 10.88 10.32
C GLY A 254 -14.54 11.77 11.02
N ILE A 255 -15.21 12.67 10.28
CA ILE A 255 -16.26 13.56 10.83
C ILE A 255 -17.69 12.98 10.66
N GLY A 256 -17.81 11.75 10.15
CA GLY A 256 -19.09 11.03 10.09
C GLY A 256 -20.04 11.43 8.97
N LEU A 257 -19.57 12.00 7.84
CA LEU A 257 -20.47 12.42 6.74
C LEU A 257 -21.09 11.26 5.94
N MET A 258 -20.77 10.00 6.26
CA MET A 258 -21.37 8.82 5.61
C MET A 258 -22.70 8.40 6.22
N GLY A 259 -23.02 8.95 7.40
CA GLY A 259 -24.28 8.74 8.11
C GLY A 259 -25.22 9.94 7.96
N GLU A 260 -26.48 9.72 8.31
CA GLU A 260 -27.48 10.78 8.28
C GLU A 260 -27.15 11.90 9.30
N PRO A 261 -27.17 13.19 8.91
CA PRO A 261 -26.96 14.31 9.83
C PRO A 261 -27.93 14.30 11.01
N GLU A 262 -27.48 14.84 12.14
CA GLU A 262 -28.29 14.90 13.36
C GLU A 262 -29.51 15.83 13.18
N GLY A 263 -30.69 15.38 13.61
CA GLY A 263 -31.96 16.06 13.30
C GLY A 263 -32.15 17.43 13.97
N TRP A 264 -31.32 17.81 14.92
CA TRP A 264 -31.35 19.14 15.54
C TRP A 264 -30.58 20.20 14.76
N LEU A 265 -29.78 19.80 13.76
CA LEU A 265 -29.11 20.73 12.86
C LEU A 265 -30.15 21.42 11.96
N PRO A 266 -29.92 22.69 11.56
CA PRO A 266 -30.76 23.35 10.57
C PRO A 266 -30.85 22.54 9.26
N VAL A 267 -32.03 22.54 8.63
CA VAL A 267 -32.29 21.76 7.39
C VAL A 267 -31.25 22.05 6.30
N ALA A 268 -30.87 23.32 6.15
CA ALA A 268 -29.83 23.75 5.21
C ALA A 268 -28.45 23.13 5.53
N GLU A 269 -28.08 23.01 6.81
CA GLU A 269 -26.79 22.41 7.20
C GLU A 269 -26.81 20.89 7.00
N GLN A 270 -27.95 20.23 7.28
CA GLN A 270 -28.10 18.80 7.00
C GLN A 270 -27.89 18.51 5.52
N GLU A 271 -28.53 19.30 4.65
CA GLU A 271 -28.39 19.11 3.20
C GLU A 271 -26.99 19.46 2.69
N GLU A 272 -26.36 20.51 3.23
CA GLU A 272 -24.97 20.84 2.91
C GLU A 272 -24.01 19.69 3.25
N ARG A 273 -24.20 19.01 4.39
CA ARG A 273 -23.42 17.82 4.76
C ARG A 273 -23.63 16.66 3.79
N ARG A 274 -24.89 16.38 3.38
CA ARG A 274 -25.21 15.34 2.38
C ARG A 274 -24.50 15.64 1.05
N ARG A 275 -24.63 16.88 0.55
CA ARG A 275 -24.06 17.31 -0.74
C ARG A 275 -22.54 17.34 -0.73
N ALA A 276 -21.92 17.79 0.36
CA ALA A 276 -20.47 17.75 0.53
C ALA A 276 -19.93 16.31 0.45
N PHE A 277 -20.57 15.37 1.15
CA PHE A 277 -20.19 13.95 1.07
C PHE A 277 -20.35 13.38 -0.34
N TRP A 278 -21.52 13.56 -0.95
CA TRP A 278 -21.80 13.02 -2.28
C TRP A 278 -20.92 13.64 -3.37
N SER A 279 -20.46 14.88 -3.19
CA SER A 279 -19.44 15.50 -4.05
C SER A 279 -18.07 14.85 -3.91
N VAL A 280 -17.64 14.49 -2.68
CA VAL A 280 -16.40 13.73 -2.46
C VAL A 280 -16.52 12.33 -3.07
N TYR A 281 -17.65 11.64 -2.84
CA TYR A 281 -17.94 10.35 -3.44
C TYR A 281 -17.84 10.39 -4.96
N LEU A 282 -18.49 11.39 -5.60
CA LEU A 282 -18.43 11.57 -7.05
C LEU A 282 -16.98 11.74 -7.53
N ILE A 283 -16.21 12.63 -6.90
CA ILE A 283 -14.82 12.91 -7.32
C ILE A 283 -13.93 11.68 -7.13
N ASP A 284 -14.10 10.88 -6.08
CA ASP A 284 -13.36 9.62 -5.89
C ASP A 284 -13.57 8.66 -7.06
N LYS A 285 -14.82 8.51 -7.55
CA LYS A 285 -15.13 7.67 -8.71
C LYS A 285 -14.54 8.22 -10.01
N LEU A 286 -14.57 9.54 -10.22
CA LEU A 286 -14.09 10.17 -11.45
C LEU A 286 -12.55 10.18 -11.54
N ILE A 287 -11.86 10.66 -10.50
CA ILE A 287 -10.39 10.80 -10.48
C ILE A 287 -9.68 9.44 -10.47
N SER A 288 -10.31 8.42 -9.89
CA SER A 288 -9.77 7.06 -9.85
C SER A 288 -10.03 6.24 -11.13
N CYS A 289 -10.50 6.87 -12.21
CA CYS A 289 -10.68 6.23 -13.50
C CYS A 289 -9.33 5.96 -14.21
N GLY A 290 -8.65 4.89 -13.84
CA GLY A 290 -7.38 4.50 -14.47
C GLY A 290 -6.76 3.24 -13.87
N ARG A 291 -5.65 2.79 -14.45
CA ARG A 291 -4.92 1.62 -13.94
C ARG A 291 -4.26 1.96 -12.61
N CYS A 292 -4.28 1.00 -11.68
CA CYS A 292 -3.66 1.13 -10.34
C CYS A 292 -4.22 2.28 -9.48
N ARG A 293 -5.48 2.66 -9.67
CA ARG A 293 -6.19 3.67 -8.87
C ARG A 293 -7.40 3.05 -8.16
N PRO A 294 -7.24 2.43 -6.98
CA PRO A 294 -8.37 1.89 -6.25
C PRO A 294 -9.26 3.00 -5.68
N LEU A 295 -10.57 2.77 -5.67
CA LEU A 295 -11.56 3.64 -5.04
C LEU A 295 -11.41 3.62 -3.51
N VAL A 296 -11.58 4.77 -2.88
CA VAL A 296 -11.51 4.91 -1.41
C VAL A 296 -12.88 4.68 -0.76
N ILE A 297 -13.96 5.13 -1.41
CA ILE A 297 -15.32 5.04 -0.88
C ILE A 297 -16.07 3.92 -1.62
N LEU A 298 -16.53 2.91 -0.89
CA LEU A 298 -17.31 1.80 -1.41
C LEU A 298 -18.81 2.06 -1.21
N ASP A 299 -19.62 1.64 -2.17
CA ASP A 299 -21.05 1.94 -2.22
C ASP A 299 -21.82 1.36 -1.02
N GLN A 300 -21.36 0.22 -0.50
CA GLN A 300 -21.92 -0.47 0.66
C GLN A 300 -21.72 0.28 1.99
N ASP A 301 -20.71 1.15 2.06
CA ASP A 301 -20.37 1.91 3.27
C ASP A 301 -21.13 3.26 3.33
N CYS A 302 -21.91 3.57 2.28
CA CYS A 302 -22.68 4.81 2.16
C CYS A 302 -24.11 4.60 2.67
N HIS A 303 -24.40 5.05 3.89
CA HIS A 303 -25.73 4.93 4.52
C HIS A 303 -26.55 6.22 4.51
N ILE A 304 -25.95 7.34 4.11
CA ILE A 304 -26.58 8.65 4.01
C ILE A 304 -27.60 8.73 2.86
N GLN A 305 -28.64 9.54 3.07
CA GLN A 305 -29.64 9.86 2.04
C GLN A 305 -29.03 10.62 0.85
N LEU A 306 -29.60 10.42 -0.34
CA LEU A 306 -29.18 11.14 -1.54
C LEU A 306 -29.65 12.60 -1.53
N PRO A 307 -28.97 13.51 -2.25
CA PRO A 307 -29.32 14.92 -2.26
C PRO A 307 -30.73 15.18 -2.78
N CYS A 308 -31.43 16.15 -2.20
CA CYS A 308 -32.76 16.55 -2.68
C CYS A 308 -32.67 17.54 -3.84
N ASP A 309 -33.82 17.85 -4.45
CA ASP A 309 -33.93 18.78 -5.58
C ASP A 309 -33.53 20.21 -5.20
N GLU A 310 -32.96 20.96 -6.15
CA GLU A 310 -32.48 22.32 -5.90
C GLU A 310 -33.61 23.28 -5.49
N SER A 311 -34.83 23.08 -6.01
CA SER A 311 -36.02 23.84 -5.62
C SER A 311 -36.37 23.65 -4.13
N THR A 312 -36.30 22.41 -3.63
CA THR A 312 -36.52 22.08 -2.20
C THR A 312 -35.47 22.75 -1.32
N VAL A 313 -34.20 22.74 -1.75
CA VAL A 313 -33.09 23.40 -1.02
C VAL A 313 -33.30 24.92 -0.95
N ARG A 314 -33.70 25.55 -2.06
CA ARG A 314 -33.98 26.99 -2.11
C ARG A 314 -35.18 27.40 -1.25
N GLN A 315 -36.16 26.53 -1.10
CA GLN A 315 -37.33 26.74 -0.23
C GLN A 315 -37.05 26.43 1.25
N GLY A 316 -35.93 25.75 1.56
CA GLY A 316 -35.57 25.35 2.91
C GLY A 316 -36.45 24.23 3.47
N GLU A 317 -37.07 23.44 2.60
CA GLU A 317 -38.00 22.37 2.98
C GLU A 317 -37.27 21.07 3.33
N THR A 318 -37.84 20.30 4.27
CA THR A 318 -37.32 18.97 4.60
C THR A 318 -37.94 17.93 3.67
N LYS A 319 -37.11 17.26 2.86
CA LYS A 319 -37.53 16.16 2.00
C LYS A 319 -36.72 14.91 2.33
N LYS A 320 -37.42 13.81 2.66
CA LYS A 320 -36.80 12.50 2.84
C LYS A 320 -36.56 11.89 1.46
N THR A 321 -35.34 11.44 1.20
CA THR A 321 -34.92 10.88 -0.08
C THR A 321 -34.44 9.44 0.09
N TYR A 322 -34.23 8.76 -1.04
CA TYR A 322 -33.72 7.41 -1.07
C TYR A 322 -32.22 7.36 -0.76
N THR A 323 -31.74 6.22 -0.28
CA THR A 323 -30.31 5.90 -0.20
C THR A 323 -29.81 5.32 -1.53
N LEU A 324 -28.49 5.30 -1.74
CA LEU A 324 -27.90 4.71 -2.95
C LEU A 324 -28.25 3.22 -3.11
N LEU A 325 -28.21 2.45 -2.02
CA LEU A 325 -28.53 1.02 -2.07
C LEU A 325 -29.99 0.76 -2.45
N GLN A 326 -30.92 1.60 -1.98
CA GLN A 326 -32.33 1.52 -2.37
C GLN A 326 -32.52 1.78 -3.86
N LEU A 327 -31.80 2.75 -4.43
CA LEU A 327 -31.86 3.06 -5.87
C LEU A 327 -31.16 2.03 -6.77
N LEU A 328 -30.29 1.18 -6.21
CA LEU A 328 -29.67 0.08 -6.94
C LEU A 328 -30.51 -1.20 -6.90
N ASP A 329 -31.50 -1.30 -6.00
CA ASP A 329 -32.39 -2.44 -5.89
C ASP A 329 -33.63 -2.27 -6.78
N TRP A 330 -33.83 -3.21 -7.70
CA TRP A 330 -34.98 -3.25 -8.61
C TRP A 330 -36.32 -3.38 -7.89
N ASN A 331 -36.32 -3.91 -6.66
CA ASN A 331 -37.54 -4.15 -5.90
C ASN A 331 -38.02 -2.93 -5.10
N THR A 332 -37.26 -1.84 -5.08
CA THR A 332 -37.64 -0.64 -4.34
C THR A 332 -38.81 0.07 -5.02
N GLU A 333 -39.95 0.15 -4.34
CA GLU A 333 -41.09 0.96 -4.81
C GLU A 333 -40.76 2.45 -4.74
N MET A 334 -40.88 3.13 -5.89
CA MET A 334 -40.59 4.55 -6.02
C MET A 334 -41.88 5.38 -5.97
N ALA A 335 -41.97 6.26 -4.99
CA ALA A 335 -43.05 7.23 -4.85
C ALA A 335 -42.78 8.49 -5.69
N ASP A 336 -41.53 8.96 -5.69
CA ASP A 336 -41.09 10.17 -6.38
C ASP A 336 -39.91 9.90 -7.32
N THR A 337 -39.76 10.72 -8.37
CA THR A 337 -38.57 10.68 -9.24
C THR A 337 -37.33 11.17 -8.48
N PRO A 338 -36.17 10.51 -8.62
CA PRO A 338 -34.93 10.96 -7.98
C PRO A 338 -34.49 12.34 -8.49
N SER A 339 -33.81 13.10 -7.64
CA SER A 339 -33.25 14.39 -8.03
C SER A 339 -32.16 14.23 -9.10
N PRO A 340 -31.91 15.26 -9.93
CA PRO A 340 -30.82 15.23 -10.90
C PRO A 340 -29.46 14.90 -10.29
N PHE A 341 -29.16 15.42 -9.09
CA PHE A 341 -27.91 15.11 -8.42
C PHE A 341 -27.89 13.65 -7.91
N ALA A 342 -28.99 13.12 -7.40
CA ALA A 342 -29.11 11.71 -7.03
C ALA A 342 -28.87 10.78 -8.24
N LEU A 343 -29.37 11.16 -9.43
CA LEU A 343 -29.12 10.46 -10.69
C LEU A 343 -27.63 10.47 -11.08
N VAL A 344 -26.91 11.58 -10.87
CA VAL A 344 -25.45 11.64 -11.07
C VAL A 344 -24.74 10.66 -10.13
N ILE A 345 -25.15 10.59 -8.86
CA ILE A 345 -24.53 9.68 -7.88
C ILE A 345 -24.79 8.20 -8.21
N LEU A 346 -26.01 7.87 -8.65
CA LEU A 346 -26.34 6.54 -9.16
C LEU A 346 -25.42 6.18 -10.35
N LEU A 347 -25.23 7.10 -11.29
CA LEU A 347 -24.29 6.88 -12.41
C LEU A 347 -22.85 6.78 -11.96
N ALA A 348 -22.42 7.54 -10.96
CA ALA A 348 -21.07 7.44 -10.43
C ALA A 348 -20.80 6.08 -9.79
N SER A 349 -21.79 5.46 -9.13
CA SER A 349 -21.72 4.06 -8.66
C SER A 349 -21.53 3.09 -9.84
N ILE A 350 -22.40 3.18 -10.86
CA ILE A 350 -22.34 2.32 -12.05
C ILE A 350 -21.01 2.50 -12.78
N PHE A 351 -20.55 3.75 -12.92
CA PHE A 351 -19.27 4.11 -13.51
C PHE A 351 -18.08 3.54 -12.71
N GLY A 352 -18.14 3.58 -11.38
CA GLY A 352 -17.15 2.94 -10.50
C GLY A 352 -17.06 1.42 -10.72
N ARG A 353 -18.20 0.75 -10.93
CA ARG A 353 -18.22 -0.68 -11.31
C ARG A 353 -17.69 -0.91 -12.72
N CYS A 354 -18.07 -0.07 -13.67
CA CYS A 354 -17.62 -0.13 -15.06
C CYS A 354 -16.09 0.02 -15.17
N THR A 355 -15.52 1.04 -14.53
CA THR A 355 -14.07 1.27 -14.51
C THR A 355 -13.32 0.09 -13.88
N ARG A 356 -13.81 -0.47 -12.77
CA ARG A 356 -13.22 -1.69 -12.18
C ARG A 356 -13.25 -2.87 -13.15
N TYR A 357 -14.35 -3.05 -13.90
CA TYR A 357 -14.45 -4.09 -14.92
C TYR A 357 -13.47 -3.85 -16.09
N VAL A 358 -13.34 -2.61 -16.55
CA VAL A 358 -12.45 -2.22 -17.67
C VAL A 358 -10.97 -2.40 -17.32
N TYR A 359 -10.56 -2.02 -16.11
CA TYR A 359 -9.15 -2.00 -15.69
C TYR A 359 -8.72 -3.22 -14.85
N ALA A 360 -9.60 -4.20 -14.61
CA ALA A 360 -9.25 -5.43 -13.90
C ALA A 360 -8.32 -6.33 -14.74
N ASN A 361 -7.36 -6.97 -14.07
CA ASN A 361 -6.56 -8.03 -14.67
C ASN A 361 -7.41 -9.29 -14.83
N ARG A 362 -7.69 -9.70 -16.07
CA ARG A 362 -8.57 -10.85 -16.36
C ARG A 362 -7.84 -12.17 -16.45
N HIS A 363 -8.48 -13.22 -15.93
CA HIS A 363 -7.99 -14.59 -16.00
C HIS A 363 -8.83 -15.45 -16.97
N SER A 364 -8.27 -16.58 -17.43
CA SER A 364 -8.92 -17.47 -18.40
C SER A 364 -10.18 -18.18 -17.89
N ASP A 365 -10.40 -18.15 -16.58
CA ASP A 365 -11.48 -18.89 -15.91
C ASP A 365 -12.72 -18.00 -15.64
N GLU A 366 -12.76 -16.78 -16.20
CA GLU A 366 -13.86 -15.84 -16.04
C GLU A 366 -15.11 -16.20 -16.87
N ILE A 367 -16.27 -15.79 -16.36
CA ILE A 367 -17.58 -15.92 -17.04
C ILE A 367 -17.57 -15.02 -18.29
N PRO A 368 -18.00 -15.50 -19.47
CA PRO A 368 -18.02 -14.69 -20.68
C PRO A 368 -18.96 -13.48 -20.56
N PRO A 369 -18.68 -12.36 -21.25
CA PRO A 369 -19.50 -11.14 -21.14
C PRO A 369 -20.99 -11.31 -21.49
N TRP A 370 -21.34 -12.23 -22.40
CA TRP A 370 -22.73 -12.56 -22.74
C TRP A 370 -23.41 -13.50 -21.73
N GLY A 371 -22.68 -14.00 -20.73
CA GLY A 371 -23.24 -14.82 -19.66
C GLY A 371 -24.04 -13.96 -18.68
N THR A 372 -25.22 -14.44 -18.28
CA THR A 372 -26.14 -13.69 -17.39
C THR A 372 -25.56 -13.35 -16.02
N LYS A 373 -24.58 -14.13 -15.55
CA LYS A 373 -23.86 -13.91 -14.27
C LYS A 373 -22.56 -13.10 -14.43
N SER A 374 -22.28 -12.58 -15.62
CA SER A 374 -21.07 -11.77 -15.84
C SER A 374 -21.24 -10.37 -15.28
N GLU A 375 -20.13 -9.75 -14.84
CA GLU A 375 -20.12 -8.34 -14.46
C GLU A 375 -20.54 -7.42 -15.63
N TYR A 376 -20.23 -7.79 -16.87
CA TYR A 376 -20.71 -7.08 -18.07
C TYR A 376 -22.25 -7.02 -18.12
N SER A 377 -22.91 -8.16 -17.90
CA SER A 377 -24.37 -8.23 -17.89
C SER A 377 -24.95 -7.49 -16.68
N ALA A 378 -24.30 -7.55 -15.52
CA ALA A 378 -24.71 -6.83 -14.33
C ALA A 378 -24.61 -5.30 -14.52
N ILE A 379 -23.54 -4.79 -15.12
CA ILE A 379 -23.39 -3.35 -15.42
C ILE A 379 -24.47 -2.89 -16.41
N ASN A 380 -24.71 -3.64 -17.49
CA ASN A 380 -25.79 -3.31 -18.42
C ASN A 380 -27.17 -3.30 -17.74
N SER A 381 -27.43 -4.25 -16.84
CA SER A 381 -28.67 -4.26 -16.05
C SER A 381 -28.81 -3.00 -15.18
N SER A 382 -27.73 -2.52 -14.56
CA SER A 382 -27.74 -1.28 -13.79
C SER A 382 -27.92 -0.04 -14.67
N LEU A 383 -27.38 -0.04 -15.89
CA LEU A 383 -27.61 1.04 -16.87
C LEU A 383 -29.07 1.10 -17.33
N LEU A 384 -29.72 -0.05 -17.52
CA LEU A 384 -31.17 -0.12 -17.80
C LEU A 384 -32.01 0.36 -16.61
N LEU A 385 -31.58 0.06 -15.39
CA LEU A 385 -32.22 0.60 -14.18
C LEU A 385 -32.18 2.12 -14.17
N PHE A 386 -31.01 2.71 -14.44
CA PHE A 386 -30.90 4.16 -14.57
C PHE A 386 -31.80 4.72 -15.68
N GLU A 387 -31.81 4.08 -16.87
CA GLU A 387 -32.65 4.50 -17.99
C GLU A 387 -34.13 4.58 -17.60
N SER A 388 -34.59 3.67 -16.75
CA SER A 388 -35.97 3.69 -16.21
C SER A 388 -36.26 4.92 -15.35
N TYR A 389 -35.27 5.40 -14.58
CA TYR A 389 -35.41 6.58 -13.73
C TYR A 389 -35.25 7.89 -14.51
N ALA A 390 -34.29 7.94 -15.43
CA ALA A 390 -33.95 9.12 -16.21
C ALA A 390 -34.90 9.37 -17.41
N LYS A 391 -35.77 8.40 -17.74
CA LYS A 391 -36.70 8.47 -18.88
C LYS A 391 -35.99 8.84 -20.20
N MET A 392 -34.83 8.21 -20.46
CA MET A 392 -33.95 8.52 -21.60
C MET A 392 -34.66 8.43 -22.96
N GLY A 393 -35.64 7.52 -23.11
CA GLY A 393 -36.25 7.19 -24.41
C GLY A 393 -37.10 8.27 -25.08
N ASN A 394 -37.51 9.33 -24.36
CA ASN A 394 -38.42 10.37 -24.87
C ASN A 394 -37.95 11.81 -24.67
N THR A 395 -36.77 12.03 -24.07
CA THR A 395 -36.37 13.39 -23.63
C THR A 395 -35.43 13.99 -24.66
N LEU A 396 -35.95 14.83 -25.56
CA LEU A 396 -35.11 15.66 -26.43
C LEU A 396 -34.31 16.64 -25.55
N VAL A 397 -33.15 17.13 -26.03
CA VAL A 397 -32.39 18.19 -25.34
C VAL A 397 -33.30 19.41 -25.08
N VAL A 398 -34.26 19.66 -25.98
CA VAL A 398 -35.33 20.66 -25.84
C VAL A 398 -36.21 20.42 -24.60
N ASP A 399 -36.52 19.17 -24.27
CA ASP A 399 -37.32 18.81 -23.08
C ASP A 399 -36.50 19.00 -21.79
N MET A 400 -35.20 18.73 -21.82
CA MET A 400 -34.31 19.02 -20.69
C MET A 400 -34.19 20.51 -20.42
N LEU A 401 -34.09 21.30 -21.49
CA LEU A 401 -34.01 22.75 -21.42
C LEU A 401 -35.33 23.35 -20.92
N THR A 402 -36.47 22.97 -21.51
CA THR A 402 -37.80 23.46 -21.09
C THR A 402 -38.12 23.10 -19.63
N ALA A 403 -37.72 21.92 -19.16
CA ALA A 403 -37.81 21.56 -17.74
C ALA A 403 -36.91 22.40 -16.82
N SER A 404 -35.83 22.97 -17.37
CA SER A 404 -34.85 23.80 -16.64
C SER A 404 -35.08 25.30 -16.83
N VAL A 405 -36.09 25.72 -17.60
CA VAL A 405 -36.47 27.14 -17.74
C VAL A 405 -37.30 27.54 -16.52
N GLY A 406 -36.78 28.46 -15.70
CA GLY A 406 -37.52 29.02 -14.57
C GLY A 406 -38.71 29.89 -15.01
N THR A 407 -39.48 30.42 -14.04
CA THR A 407 -40.66 31.28 -14.27
C THR A 407 -40.39 32.57 -15.07
N VAL A 408 -39.12 32.92 -15.31
CA VAL A 408 -38.67 34.15 -15.96
C VAL A 408 -38.05 33.90 -17.35
N GLY A 409 -38.06 32.67 -17.88
CA GLY A 409 -37.50 32.37 -19.20
C GLY A 409 -35.96 32.26 -19.25
N ILE A 410 -35.30 32.33 -18.09
CA ILE A 410 -33.85 32.14 -17.94
C ILE A 410 -33.58 30.67 -17.59
N ILE A 411 -32.58 30.07 -18.25
CA ILE A 411 -32.16 28.68 -18.02
C ILE A 411 -31.52 28.57 -16.63
N ASP A 412 -32.04 27.68 -15.78
CA ASP A 412 -31.40 27.33 -14.51
C ASP A 412 -30.23 26.38 -14.77
N HIS A 413 -29.05 26.97 -14.94
CA HIS A 413 -27.83 26.22 -15.21
C HIS A 413 -27.46 25.23 -14.08
N GLN A 414 -27.87 25.48 -12.83
CA GLN A 414 -27.52 24.62 -11.70
C GLN A 414 -28.25 23.27 -11.76
N GLU A 415 -29.53 23.27 -12.13
CA GLU A 415 -30.30 22.02 -12.28
C GLU A 415 -29.97 21.30 -13.60
N LEU A 416 -29.82 22.07 -14.68
CA LEU A 416 -29.47 21.54 -15.99
C LEU A 416 -28.11 20.82 -15.97
N GLY A 417 -27.13 21.34 -15.22
CA GLY A 417 -25.79 20.78 -15.09
C GLY A 417 -25.77 19.31 -14.67
N HIS A 418 -26.46 18.98 -13.57
CA HIS A 418 -26.54 17.60 -13.08
C HIS A 418 -27.25 16.67 -14.07
N ARG A 419 -28.32 17.13 -14.73
CA ARG A 419 -29.04 16.34 -15.75
C ARG A 419 -28.11 16.01 -16.92
N VAL A 420 -27.50 17.03 -17.53
CA VAL A 420 -26.58 16.84 -18.66
C VAL A 420 -25.40 15.95 -18.26
N PHE A 421 -24.85 16.14 -17.07
CA PHE A 421 -23.75 15.32 -16.57
C PHE A 421 -24.15 13.84 -16.36
N ALA A 422 -25.33 13.54 -15.82
CA ALA A 422 -25.82 12.17 -15.66
C ALA A 422 -25.98 11.46 -17.02
N HIS A 423 -26.58 12.14 -18.01
CA HIS A 423 -26.73 11.61 -19.37
C HIS A 423 -25.38 11.40 -20.06
N THR A 424 -24.43 12.32 -19.84
CA THR A 424 -23.07 12.19 -20.37
C THR A 424 -22.34 10.99 -19.75
N LEU A 425 -22.45 10.79 -18.43
CA LEU A 425 -21.88 9.62 -17.74
C LEU A 425 -22.52 8.30 -18.19
N PHE A 426 -23.82 8.31 -18.48
CA PHE A 426 -24.54 7.15 -19.02
C PHE A 426 -23.93 6.71 -20.36
N HIS A 427 -23.78 7.65 -21.30
CA HIS A 427 -23.13 7.35 -22.57
C HIS A 427 -21.66 6.94 -22.40
N LEU A 428 -20.91 7.60 -21.51
CA LEU A 428 -19.52 7.24 -21.21
C LEU A 428 -19.40 5.80 -20.68
N CYS A 429 -20.29 5.36 -19.78
CA CYS A 429 -20.30 3.99 -19.29
C CYS A 429 -20.45 2.99 -20.44
N HIS A 430 -21.36 3.25 -21.38
CA HIS A 430 -21.52 2.43 -22.57
C HIS A 430 -20.28 2.48 -23.48
N CYS A 431 -19.69 3.65 -23.70
CA CYS A 431 -18.46 3.79 -24.49
C CYS A 431 -17.31 2.98 -23.89
N LEU A 432 -17.08 3.04 -22.57
CA LEU A 432 -16.02 2.30 -21.90
C LEU A 432 -16.27 0.78 -21.91
N LEU A 433 -17.50 0.37 -21.58
CA LEU A 433 -17.88 -1.05 -21.52
C LEU A 433 -17.78 -1.73 -22.89
N ASN A 434 -18.12 -0.99 -23.95
CA ASN A 434 -18.14 -1.46 -25.33
C ASN A 434 -16.96 -0.95 -26.17
N HIS A 435 -15.92 -0.41 -25.53
CA HIS A 435 -14.78 0.14 -26.25
C HIS A 435 -14.11 -0.98 -27.07
N PRO A 436 -13.87 -0.80 -28.38
CA PRO A 436 -13.37 -1.89 -29.26
C PRO A 436 -12.11 -2.58 -28.73
N PHE A 437 -11.17 -1.81 -28.19
CA PHE A 437 -9.96 -2.35 -27.55
C PHE A 437 -10.25 -3.12 -26.26
N VAL A 438 -11.15 -2.63 -25.40
CA VAL A 438 -11.51 -3.30 -24.13
C VAL A 438 -12.25 -4.60 -24.42
N LEU A 439 -13.18 -4.59 -25.38
CA LEU A 439 -13.86 -5.80 -25.86
C LEU A 439 -12.84 -6.83 -26.33
N ARG A 440 -11.82 -6.43 -27.10
CA ARG A 440 -10.74 -7.31 -27.53
C ARG A 440 -10.05 -8.01 -26.36
N LEU A 441 -9.66 -7.26 -25.35
CA LEU A 441 -9.00 -7.79 -24.15
C LEU A 441 -9.93 -8.73 -23.37
N CYS A 442 -11.21 -8.40 -23.24
CA CYS A 442 -12.22 -9.21 -22.55
C CYS A 442 -12.52 -10.52 -23.28
N LEU A 443 -12.43 -10.52 -24.62
CA LEU A 443 -12.82 -11.64 -25.47
C LEU A 443 -11.66 -12.58 -25.80
N LYS A 444 -10.41 -12.11 -25.70
CA LYS A 444 -9.19 -12.88 -25.95
C LYS A 444 -9.16 -14.25 -25.26
N PRO A 445 -9.55 -14.43 -23.98
CA PRO A 445 -9.52 -15.74 -23.31
C PRO A 445 -10.44 -16.79 -23.93
N PHE A 446 -11.51 -16.37 -24.62
CA PHE A 446 -12.53 -17.27 -25.16
C PHE A 446 -12.23 -17.74 -26.59
N GLY A 447 -11.33 -17.06 -27.30
CA GLY A 447 -10.88 -17.44 -28.64
C GLY A 447 -12.03 -17.69 -29.61
N SER A 448 -12.03 -18.85 -30.28
CA SER A 448 -13.05 -19.21 -31.28
C SER A 448 -14.46 -19.41 -30.73
N LYS A 449 -14.67 -19.38 -29.41
CA LYS A 449 -15.99 -19.54 -28.78
C LYS A 449 -16.81 -18.24 -28.74
N VAL A 450 -16.23 -17.12 -29.19
CA VAL A 450 -16.88 -15.80 -29.17
C VAL A 450 -17.97 -15.72 -30.25
N PRO A 451 -19.23 -15.44 -29.89
CA PRO A 451 -20.30 -15.25 -30.87
C PRO A 451 -20.09 -13.97 -31.69
N PRO A 452 -20.05 -14.02 -33.03
CA PRO A 452 -19.88 -12.83 -33.86
C PRO A 452 -20.99 -11.79 -33.68
N SER A 453 -22.23 -12.25 -33.46
CA SER A 453 -23.39 -11.37 -33.22
C SER A 453 -23.25 -10.53 -31.95
N PHE A 454 -22.62 -11.08 -30.91
CA PHE A 454 -22.32 -10.33 -29.70
C PHE A 454 -21.32 -9.21 -29.97
N VAL A 455 -20.24 -9.52 -30.71
CA VAL A 455 -19.18 -8.55 -31.06
C VAL A 455 -19.74 -7.42 -31.89
N THR A 456 -20.49 -7.72 -32.96
CA THR A 456 -21.11 -6.71 -33.81
C THR A 456 -22.02 -5.78 -33.01
N ARG A 457 -22.88 -6.34 -32.13
CA ARG A 457 -23.78 -5.55 -31.30
C ARG A 457 -23.04 -4.70 -30.27
N ALA A 458 -22.02 -5.24 -29.62
CA ALA A 458 -21.23 -4.50 -28.64
C ALA A 458 -20.50 -3.32 -29.28
N VAL A 459 -19.80 -3.55 -30.40
CA VAL A 459 -19.12 -2.48 -31.14
C VAL A 459 -20.11 -1.42 -31.63
N GLN A 460 -21.26 -1.84 -32.16
CA GLN A 460 -22.33 -0.91 -32.57
C GLN A 460 -22.81 -0.05 -31.41
N ASN A 461 -23.13 -0.66 -30.26
CA ASN A 461 -23.53 0.08 -29.06
C ASN A 461 -22.45 1.10 -28.65
N GLY A 462 -21.16 0.72 -28.71
CA GLY A 462 -20.06 1.64 -28.40
C GLY A 462 -20.00 2.86 -29.32
N LEU A 463 -20.28 2.67 -30.62
CA LEU A 463 -20.32 3.73 -31.63
C LEU A 463 -21.55 4.63 -31.45
N ASP A 464 -22.74 4.04 -31.32
CA ASP A 464 -24.00 4.77 -31.16
C ASP A 464 -23.93 5.71 -29.94
N HIS A 465 -23.43 5.20 -28.80
CA HIS A 465 -23.27 6.01 -27.60
C HIS A 465 -22.14 7.05 -27.70
N ALA A 466 -21.08 6.80 -28.47
CA ALA A 466 -20.04 7.80 -28.71
C ALA A 466 -20.59 8.99 -29.53
N THR A 467 -21.40 8.70 -30.55
CA THR A 467 -22.09 9.73 -31.36
C THR A 467 -23.09 10.51 -30.50
N HIS A 468 -23.97 9.81 -29.77
CA HIS A 468 -24.95 10.46 -28.90
C HIS A 468 -24.30 11.32 -27.80
N LEU A 469 -23.14 10.92 -27.28
CA LEU A 469 -22.39 11.72 -26.30
C LEU A 469 -21.93 13.05 -26.89
N VAL A 470 -21.32 13.03 -28.08
CA VAL A 470 -20.83 14.24 -28.76
C VAL A 470 -21.99 15.14 -29.18
N ASP A 471 -23.04 14.57 -29.76
CA ASP A 471 -24.22 15.31 -30.18
C ASP A 471 -24.96 15.93 -28.98
N LEU A 472 -25.10 15.21 -27.86
CA LEU A 472 -25.69 15.75 -26.62
C LEU A 472 -24.95 17.01 -26.15
N LEU A 473 -23.62 16.96 -26.05
CA LEU A 473 -22.82 18.09 -25.58
C LEU A 473 -22.85 19.26 -26.57
N ARG A 474 -22.87 18.98 -27.89
CA ARG A 474 -23.06 20.02 -28.91
C ARG A 474 -24.43 20.68 -28.76
N ASP A 475 -25.50 19.89 -28.73
CA ASP A 475 -26.88 20.39 -28.74
C ASP A 475 -27.16 21.23 -27.47
N VAL A 476 -26.61 20.81 -26.32
CA VAL A 476 -26.67 21.61 -25.09
C VAL A 476 -25.90 22.92 -25.24
N SER A 477 -24.70 22.89 -25.83
CA SER A 477 -23.91 24.10 -26.08
C SER A 477 -24.60 25.06 -27.05
N ASP A 478 -25.19 24.55 -28.13
CA ASP A 478 -25.87 25.36 -29.17
C ASP A 478 -27.16 25.99 -28.61
N ALA A 479 -27.80 25.32 -27.67
CA ALA A 479 -28.95 25.84 -26.95
C ALA A 479 -28.60 26.80 -25.78
N GLY A 480 -27.32 27.13 -25.59
CA GLY A 480 -26.87 28.07 -24.56
C GLY A 480 -26.66 27.45 -23.17
N GLY A 481 -26.64 26.13 -23.05
CA GLY A 481 -26.22 25.42 -21.84
C GLY A 481 -24.70 25.47 -21.62
N LEU A 482 -24.27 25.39 -20.36
CA LEU A 482 -22.86 25.43 -20.00
C LEU A 482 -22.23 24.02 -20.10
N VAL A 483 -21.30 23.86 -21.04
CA VAL A 483 -20.52 22.62 -21.22
C VAL A 483 -19.07 22.88 -20.81
N GLU A 484 -18.88 23.23 -19.53
CA GLU A 484 -17.59 23.73 -19.03
C GLU A 484 -16.95 22.81 -17.97
N SER A 485 -17.65 21.76 -17.55
CA SER A 485 -17.11 20.82 -16.56
C SER A 485 -15.84 20.14 -17.06
N SER A 486 -14.82 20.12 -16.21
CA SER A 486 -13.51 19.53 -16.54
C SER A 486 -13.59 18.07 -17.01
N PHE A 487 -14.49 17.27 -16.45
CA PHE A 487 -14.60 15.85 -16.76
C PHE A 487 -15.18 15.59 -18.16
N TYR A 488 -15.90 16.55 -18.77
CA TYR A 488 -16.35 16.42 -20.16
C TYR A 488 -15.20 16.23 -21.15
N ALA A 489 -14.01 16.75 -20.85
CA ALA A 489 -12.83 16.53 -21.68
C ALA A 489 -12.47 15.04 -21.80
N TYR A 490 -12.57 14.30 -20.69
CA TYR A 490 -12.37 12.85 -20.68
C TYR A 490 -13.48 12.12 -21.45
N CYS A 491 -14.75 12.49 -21.21
CA CYS A 491 -15.90 11.92 -21.90
C CYS A 491 -15.76 12.02 -23.42
N VAL A 492 -15.45 13.23 -23.91
CA VAL A 492 -15.26 13.52 -25.33
C VAL A 492 -14.02 12.83 -25.88
N ALA A 493 -12.93 12.74 -25.10
CA ALA A 493 -11.72 12.09 -25.58
C ALA A 493 -11.88 10.56 -25.75
N ILE A 494 -12.66 9.90 -24.88
CA ILE A 494 -13.02 8.49 -25.03
C ILE A 494 -13.92 8.28 -26.25
N ALA A 495 -14.99 9.08 -26.38
CA ALA A 495 -15.89 9.01 -27.54
C ALA A 495 -15.14 9.29 -28.85
N GLY A 496 -14.31 10.34 -28.87
CA GLY A 496 -13.45 10.70 -29.99
C GLY A 496 -12.44 9.61 -30.35
N GLY A 497 -11.90 8.89 -29.38
CA GLY A 497 -11.05 7.72 -29.62
C GLY A 497 -11.78 6.62 -30.39
N ILE A 498 -13.02 6.30 -29.99
CA ILE A 498 -13.87 5.31 -30.68
C ILE A 498 -14.21 5.79 -32.10
N LEU A 499 -14.67 7.04 -32.24
CA LEU A 499 -15.03 7.64 -33.54
C LEU A 499 -13.83 7.72 -34.50
N SER A 500 -12.64 8.03 -33.97
CA SER A 500 -11.40 8.07 -34.74
C SER A 500 -10.99 6.71 -35.30
N ILE A 501 -11.29 5.61 -34.61
CA ILE A 501 -10.99 4.27 -35.15
C ILE A 501 -12.01 3.94 -36.25
N ALA A 502 -13.26 4.38 -36.08
CA ALA A 502 -14.37 4.13 -37.01
C ALA A 502 -14.37 5.02 -38.26
N SER A 503 -13.63 6.13 -38.27
CA SER A 503 -13.46 6.97 -39.47
C SER A 503 -12.55 6.35 -40.54
N HIS A 504 -11.97 5.17 -40.30
CA HIS A 504 -11.07 4.51 -41.25
C HIS A 504 -11.82 3.77 -42.37
N GLU A 505 -11.46 4.02 -43.64
CA GLU A 505 -12.17 3.55 -44.85
C GLU A 505 -12.39 2.03 -44.97
N GLU A 506 -11.57 1.20 -44.31
CA GLU A 506 -11.64 -0.27 -44.43
C GLU A 506 -12.58 -0.95 -43.40
N SER A 507 -13.23 -0.22 -42.49
CA SER A 507 -14.09 -0.84 -41.47
C SER A 507 -15.37 -1.40 -42.07
N GLN A 508 -15.47 -2.73 -42.20
CA GLN A 508 -16.65 -3.45 -42.73
C GLN A 508 -17.85 -3.51 -41.76
N ILE A 509 -18.13 -2.42 -41.02
CA ILE A 509 -19.37 -2.31 -40.22
C ILE A 509 -20.41 -1.63 -41.10
N ALA A 510 -21.28 -2.44 -41.71
CA ALA A 510 -22.18 -2.09 -42.82
C ALA A 510 -23.27 -1.01 -42.56
N LEU A 511 -23.22 -0.25 -41.46
CA LEU A 511 -24.28 0.67 -41.03
C LEU A 511 -23.91 2.16 -41.04
N TYR A 512 -22.62 2.53 -40.93
CA TYR A 512 -22.18 3.92 -40.85
C TYR A 512 -21.21 4.29 -41.96
N ARG A 513 -21.36 5.50 -42.53
CA ARG A 513 -20.40 6.02 -43.51
C ARG A 513 -19.19 6.59 -42.77
N PRO A 514 -17.95 6.27 -43.18
CA PRO A 514 -16.74 6.83 -42.57
C PRO A 514 -16.72 8.37 -42.54
N SER A 515 -17.36 9.03 -43.52
CA SER A 515 -17.55 10.48 -43.58
C SER A 515 -18.29 11.03 -42.37
N ASP A 516 -19.37 10.37 -41.97
CA ASP A 516 -20.27 10.83 -40.90
C ASP A 516 -19.57 10.67 -39.54
N MET A 517 -18.77 9.60 -39.40
CA MET A 517 -17.94 9.36 -38.21
C MET A 517 -16.81 10.38 -38.09
N LEU A 518 -16.19 10.76 -39.21
CA LEU A 518 -15.16 11.80 -39.23
C LEU A 518 -15.75 13.17 -38.86
N GLU A 519 -16.94 13.50 -39.36
CA GLU A 519 -17.64 14.74 -38.99
C GLU A 519 -17.97 14.77 -37.49
N CYS A 520 -18.49 13.67 -36.95
CA CYS A 520 -18.75 13.55 -35.51
C CYS A 520 -17.46 13.67 -34.67
N PHE A 521 -16.37 13.05 -35.12
CA PHE A 521 -15.05 13.19 -34.49
C PHE A 521 -14.58 14.65 -34.47
N GLN A 522 -14.73 15.38 -35.57
CA GLN A 522 -14.37 16.80 -35.67
C GLN A 522 -15.20 17.66 -34.70
N ARG A 523 -16.51 17.42 -34.62
CA ARG A 523 -17.38 18.08 -33.62
C ARG A 523 -16.90 17.82 -32.18
N GLY A 524 -16.48 16.59 -31.89
CA GLY A 524 -15.86 16.25 -30.60
C GLY A 524 -14.57 17.02 -30.34
N MET A 525 -13.69 17.13 -31.33
CA MET A 525 -12.46 17.93 -31.23
C MET A 525 -12.75 19.41 -30.95
N ASP A 526 -13.77 19.99 -31.59
CA ASP A 526 -14.16 21.38 -31.36
C ASP A 526 -14.64 21.62 -29.92
N ILE A 527 -15.36 20.67 -29.32
CA ILE A 527 -15.75 20.72 -27.90
C ILE A 527 -14.50 20.63 -27.02
N LEU A 528 -13.60 19.69 -27.31
CA LEU A 528 -12.39 19.47 -26.52
C LEU A 528 -11.42 20.67 -26.58
N ASP A 529 -11.30 21.33 -27.74
CA ASP A 529 -10.50 22.53 -27.93
C ASP A 529 -11.09 23.75 -27.21
N ARG A 530 -12.43 23.86 -27.15
CA ARG A 530 -13.08 24.85 -26.30
C ARG A 530 -12.76 24.63 -24.81
N LEU A 531 -12.84 23.38 -24.34
CA LEU A 531 -12.48 23.03 -22.96
C LEU A 531 -11.00 23.25 -22.64
N ALA A 532 -10.12 23.09 -23.63
CA ALA A 532 -8.68 23.33 -23.49
C ALA A 532 -8.33 24.78 -23.13
N ASN A 533 -9.21 25.76 -23.42
CA ASN A 533 -9.03 27.15 -23.03
C ASN A 533 -9.14 27.36 -21.50
N PHE A 534 -9.91 26.50 -20.83
CA PHE A 534 -10.15 26.60 -19.38
C PHE A 534 -9.31 25.60 -18.58
N TRP A 535 -8.99 24.45 -19.19
CA TRP A 535 -8.42 23.31 -18.49
C TRP A 535 -7.15 22.78 -19.16
N THR A 536 -6.02 22.82 -18.45
CA THR A 536 -4.73 22.34 -18.96
C THR A 536 -4.76 20.85 -19.32
N HIS A 537 -5.40 20.01 -18.51
CA HIS A 537 -5.52 18.59 -18.82
C HIS A 537 -6.36 18.31 -20.09
N ALA A 538 -7.36 19.15 -20.40
CA ALA A 538 -8.13 19.05 -21.65
C ALA A 538 -7.27 19.40 -22.87
N ALA A 539 -6.38 20.40 -22.75
CA ALA A 539 -5.39 20.69 -23.78
C ALA A 539 -4.45 19.50 -24.03
N ASN A 540 -4.01 18.81 -22.96
CA ASN A 540 -3.21 17.60 -23.08
C ASN A 540 -3.98 16.47 -23.80
N MET A 541 -5.27 16.31 -23.48
CA MET A 541 -6.15 15.33 -24.13
C MET A 541 -6.37 15.63 -25.62
N SER A 542 -6.57 16.90 -25.98
CA SER A 542 -6.70 17.32 -27.39
C SER A 542 -5.48 16.93 -28.21
N VAL A 543 -4.28 17.21 -27.70
CA VAL A 543 -3.02 16.81 -28.37
C VAL A 543 -2.94 15.30 -28.55
N ARG A 544 -3.19 14.52 -27.49
CA ARG A 544 -3.14 13.06 -27.56
C ARG A 544 -4.16 12.47 -28.52
N LEU A 545 -5.38 12.99 -28.54
CA LEU A 545 -6.43 12.50 -29.44
C LEU A 545 -6.10 12.79 -30.91
N ARG A 546 -5.52 13.96 -31.22
CA ARG A 546 -5.01 14.26 -32.57
C ARG A 546 -3.86 13.34 -32.98
N ASP A 547 -2.91 13.10 -32.08
CA ASP A 547 -1.80 12.17 -32.31
C ASP A 547 -2.30 10.74 -32.54
N PHE A 548 -3.32 10.32 -31.78
CA PHE A 548 -3.99 9.03 -31.94
C PHE A 548 -4.70 8.93 -33.29
N HIS A 549 -5.43 9.98 -33.70
CA HIS A 549 -6.10 10.04 -35.00
C HIS A 549 -5.12 9.98 -36.18
N ALA A 550 -3.95 10.62 -36.06
CA ALA A 550 -2.90 10.51 -37.08
C ALA A 550 -2.39 9.06 -37.27
N GLN A 551 -2.49 8.23 -36.24
CA GLN A 551 -2.08 6.83 -36.26
C GLN A 551 -3.22 5.84 -36.56
N GLN A 552 -4.45 6.33 -36.84
CA GLN A 552 -5.65 5.49 -36.99
C GLN A 552 -5.49 4.33 -37.99
N HIS A 553 -4.72 4.53 -39.07
CA HIS A 553 -4.46 3.52 -40.10
C HIS A 553 -3.80 2.23 -39.57
N ARG A 554 -3.06 2.32 -38.47
CA ARG A 554 -2.44 1.14 -37.81
C ARG A 554 -3.39 0.45 -36.84
N LEU A 555 -4.41 1.18 -36.38
CA LEU A 555 -5.27 0.82 -35.25
C LEU A 555 -6.65 0.31 -35.71
N GLY A 556 -7.03 0.53 -36.97
CA GLY A 556 -8.33 0.13 -37.54
C GLY A 556 -8.64 -1.38 -37.50
N SER A 557 -7.61 -2.24 -37.40
CA SER A 557 -7.77 -3.70 -37.30
C SER A 557 -8.55 -4.17 -36.05
N VAL A 558 -8.79 -3.27 -35.09
CA VAL A 558 -9.52 -3.56 -33.85
C VAL A 558 -11.04 -3.63 -34.07
N LEU A 559 -11.56 -3.03 -35.14
CA LEU A 559 -13.00 -3.05 -35.46
C LEU A 559 -13.46 -4.31 -36.19
N ASP A 560 -12.54 -5.13 -36.70
CA ASP A 560 -12.88 -6.37 -37.41
C ASP A 560 -13.45 -7.43 -36.45
N PRO A 561 -14.75 -7.79 -36.56
CA PRO A 561 -15.39 -8.77 -35.68
C PRO A 561 -14.77 -10.17 -35.78
N THR A 562 -14.14 -10.50 -36.91
CA THR A 562 -13.52 -11.80 -37.18
C THR A 562 -12.07 -11.88 -36.66
N GLY A 563 -11.44 -10.72 -36.45
CA GLY A 563 -10.04 -10.56 -36.01
C GLY A 563 -9.86 -10.21 -34.53
N VAL A 564 -10.94 -10.08 -33.75
CA VAL A 564 -10.92 -9.62 -32.34
C VAL A 564 -10.06 -10.51 -31.42
N THR A 565 -9.80 -11.77 -31.79
CA THR A 565 -8.99 -12.68 -30.95
C THR A 565 -7.51 -12.70 -31.28
N ARG A 566 -7.05 -11.97 -32.31
CA ARG A 566 -5.63 -11.91 -32.69
C ARG A 566 -4.83 -11.08 -31.67
N ASP A 567 -3.53 -11.33 -31.53
CA ASP A 567 -2.70 -10.49 -30.69
C ASP A 567 -2.47 -9.11 -31.34
N LEU A 568 -2.58 -8.05 -30.54
CA LEU A 568 -2.13 -6.71 -30.95
C LEU A 568 -0.63 -6.60 -30.72
N ASP A 569 0.03 -5.73 -31.48
CA ASP A 569 1.41 -5.38 -31.15
C ASP A 569 1.44 -4.66 -29.78
N PRO A 570 2.48 -4.87 -28.95
CA PRO A 570 2.56 -4.26 -27.61
C PRO A 570 2.55 -2.72 -27.60
N MET A 571 3.08 -2.07 -28.63
CA MET A 571 3.07 -0.61 -28.75
C MET A 571 1.67 -0.09 -29.08
N SER A 572 0.94 -0.76 -29.97
CA SER A 572 -0.46 -0.46 -30.26
C SER A 572 -1.33 -0.63 -29.00
N GLU A 573 -1.08 -1.67 -28.20
CA GLU A 573 -1.74 -1.86 -26.90
C GLU A 573 -1.46 -0.69 -25.93
N GLU A 574 -0.21 -0.24 -25.82
CA GLU A 574 0.16 0.90 -24.98
C GLU A 574 -0.50 2.21 -25.46
N THR A 575 -0.56 2.42 -26.79
CA THR A 575 -1.26 3.57 -27.39
C THR A 575 -2.74 3.59 -27.02
N PHE A 576 -3.44 2.44 -27.08
CA PHE A 576 -4.84 2.36 -26.63
C PHE A 576 -4.99 2.63 -25.14
N TRP A 577 -4.12 2.07 -24.28
CA TRP A 577 -4.16 2.37 -22.85
C TRP A 577 -3.92 3.85 -22.54
N SER A 578 -3.06 4.51 -23.33
CA SER A 578 -2.79 5.95 -23.20
C SER A 578 -3.99 6.83 -23.54
N MET A 579 -4.97 6.29 -24.28
CA MET A 579 -6.23 6.94 -24.67
C MET A 579 -7.43 6.48 -23.85
N LEU A 580 -7.24 5.60 -22.87
CA LEU A 580 -8.28 5.17 -21.93
C LEU A 580 -8.05 5.70 -20.52
N ASP A 581 -6.81 5.69 -20.03
CA ASP A 581 -6.53 6.06 -18.64
C ASP A 581 -6.62 7.58 -18.40
N TYR A 582 -7.57 8.03 -17.55
CA TYR A 582 -7.81 9.45 -17.30
C TYR A 582 -6.56 10.18 -16.81
N SER A 583 -5.73 9.51 -15.98
CA SER A 583 -4.51 10.11 -15.44
C SER A 583 -3.45 10.29 -16.52
N ILE A 584 -3.29 9.31 -17.42
CA ILE A 584 -2.33 9.38 -18.51
C ILE A 584 -2.76 10.44 -19.52
N MET A 585 -4.04 10.45 -19.89
CA MET A 585 -4.61 11.39 -20.85
C MET A 585 -4.48 12.85 -20.38
N GLY A 586 -4.77 13.10 -19.10
CA GLY A 586 -4.65 14.44 -18.50
C GLY A 586 -3.22 14.89 -18.21
N SER A 587 -2.24 13.98 -18.21
CA SER A 587 -0.84 14.28 -17.95
C SER A 587 -0.12 14.87 -19.16
N ASN A 588 0.87 15.74 -18.89
CA ASN A 588 1.63 16.43 -19.94
C ASN A 588 2.29 15.42 -20.92
N PRO A 589 1.95 15.47 -22.23
CA PRO A 589 2.42 14.52 -23.22
C PRO A 589 3.94 14.48 -23.38
N ARG A 590 4.63 15.60 -23.11
CA ARG A 590 6.10 15.70 -23.20
C ARG A 590 6.82 15.06 -22.01
N LYS A 591 6.17 14.95 -20.85
CA LYS A 591 6.76 14.29 -19.66
C LYS A 591 6.57 12.77 -19.70
N THR A 592 5.55 12.27 -20.43
CA THR A 592 5.25 10.83 -20.52
C THR A 592 6.14 10.04 -21.46
N SER A 593 6.88 10.66 -22.39
CA SER A 593 7.77 9.92 -23.31
C SER A 593 8.95 9.22 -22.63
N ASN A 594 9.25 9.57 -21.38
CA ASN A 594 10.35 9.00 -20.60
C ASN A 594 9.88 7.99 -19.52
N ALA A 595 8.57 7.65 -19.49
CA ALA A 595 7.97 6.82 -18.45
C ALA A 595 7.44 5.47 -18.98
N SER A 596 8.04 4.91 -20.04
CA SER A 596 7.79 3.53 -20.50
C SER A 596 8.65 2.53 -19.73
N GLY A 597 8.56 2.57 -18.40
CA GLY A 597 9.26 1.69 -17.48
C GLY A 597 8.49 1.60 -16.17
N SER A 598 8.51 0.41 -15.56
CA SER A 598 7.80 -0.01 -14.36
C SER A 598 8.15 0.77 -13.08
N ASP A 599 7.94 2.09 -13.08
CA ASP A 599 8.10 2.93 -11.92
C ASP A 599 6.80 2.95 -11.14
N VAL A 600 6.82 2.31 -9.97
CA VAL A 600 5.85 2.55 -8.90
C VAL A 600 5.74 4.06 -8.73
N PRO A 601 4.54 4.67 -8.77
CA PRO A 601 4.40 6.11 -8.63
C PRO A 601 5.10 6.55 -7.34
N ARG A 602 6.20 7.29 -7.46
CA ARG A 602 6.92 7.85 -6.31
C ARG A 602 5.92 8.71 -5.54
N MET A 603 5.69 8.37 -4.28
CA MET A 603 4.79 9.13 -3.42
C MET A 603 5.37 10.55 -3.28
N PRO A 604 4.69 11.60 -3.76
CA PRO A 604 5.17 12.95 -3.59
C PRO A 604 5.24 13.27 -2.09
N SER A 605 6.38 13.79 -1.63
CA SER A 605 6.52 14.30 -0.26
C SER A 605 5.40 15.31 0.06
N PRO A 606 4.95 15.45 1.32
CA PRO A 606 3.95 16.46 1.70
C PRO A 606 4.36 17.88 1.27
N THR A 607 5.66 18.18 1.30
CA THR A 607 6.26 19.42 0.77
C THR A 607 6.17 19.57 -0.74
N SER A 608 6.11 18.48 -1.52
CA SER A 608 5.88 18.56 -2.97
C SER A 608 4.41 18.81 -3.35
N TRP A 609 3.49 18.85 -2.37
CA TRP A 609 2.12 19.30 -2.59
C TRP A 609 2.00 20.82 -2.57
N THR A 610 3.06 21.55 -2.18
CA THR A 610 3.13 23.01 -2.31
C THR A 610 3.55 23.36 -3.75
N LEU A 611 2.68 24.06 -4.47
CA LEU A 611 2.92 24.52 -5.83
C LEU A 611 4.25 25.30 -5.96
N GLY A 612 5.07 24.96 -6.95
CA GLY A 612 6.18 25.83 -7.41
C GLY A 612 7.62 25.31 -7.29
N SER A 613 7.87 24.07 -6.83
CA SER A 613 9.27 23.56 -6.70
C SER A 613 9.97 23.24 -8.04
N ASP A 614 9.26 23.29 -9.18
CA ASP A 614 9.82 22.94 -10.48
C ASP A 614 10.49 24.11 -11.25
N PHE A 615 10.49 25.34 -10.72
CA PHE A 615 10.98 26.52 -11.47
C PHE A 615 12.51 26.74 -11.41
N LEU A 616 13.27 25.98 -10.61
CA LEU A 616 14.73 26.11 -10.51
C LEU A 616 15.52 25.07 -11.32
N ALA A 617 14.86 24.17 -12.06
CA ALA A 617 15.52 23.16 -12.88
C ALA A 617 15.41 23.48 -14.39
N ALA A 618 15.92 24.65 -14.80
CA ALA A 618 16.09 24.96 -16.21
C ALA A 618 17.45 25.65 -16.45
N ALA A 619 18.47 24.84 -16.79
CA ALA A 619 19.69 25.33 -17.43
C ALA A 619 20.41 24.22 -18.25
N SER A 620 20.00 24.13 -19.52
CA SER A 620 20.79 23.84 -20.74
C SER A 620 21.33 22.42 -21.08
N PRO A 621 21.52 22.11 -22.40
CA PRO A 621 21.57 20.75 -22.97
C PRO A 621 22.92 20.35 -23.60
N SER A 622 23.17 19.04 -23.77
CA SER A 622 24.08 18.37 -24.74
C SER A 622 24.31 16.91 -24.31
N VAL A 623 24.58 15.88 -25.13
CA VAL A 623 24.68 15.58 -26.56
C VAL A 623 24.64 14.04 -26.69
N HIS A 624 24.15 13.55 -27.84
CA HIS A 624 24.01 12.17 -28.34
C HIS A 624 25.07 11.10 -27.99
N THR A 625 24.62 9.84 -27.87
CA THR A 625 24.97 8.62 -28.67
C THR A 625 24.45 7.38 -27.89
N SER A 626 23.46 6.55 -28.28
CA SER A 626 23.08 5.82 -29.50
C SER A 626 23.48 4.33 -29.47
N HIS A 627 22.46 3.46 -29.61
CA HIS A 627 22.49 2.03 -30.02
C HIS A 627 23.06 0.98 -29.03
N GLU A 628 22.56 -0.24 -28.89
CA GLU A 628 21.31 -0.94 -29.23
C GLU A 628 21.47 -2.38 -28.66
N ASP A 629 20.33 -3.02 -28.36
CA ASP A 629 20.10 -4.47 -28.38
C ASP A 629 20.91 -5.45 -27.52
N MET A 630 20.19 -6.13 -26.61
CA MET A 630 19.79 -7.53 -26.88
C MET A 630 18.74 -8.03 -25.88
N PHE A 631 17.51 -8.09 -26.37
CA PHE A 631 16.39 -8.81 -25.78
C PHE A 631 16.65 -10.33 -25.61
N ARG A 632 15.82 -10.91 -24.72
CA ARG A 632 15.22 -12.27 -24.75
C ARG A 632 15.97 -13.45 -24.12
N GLY A 633 15.18 -14.22 -23.36
CA GLY A 633 15.44 -15.63 -23.09
C GLY A 633 14.72 -16.17 -21.85
N LEU A 634 13.38 -16.13 -21.82
CA LEU A 634 12.52 -17.33 -21.97
C LEU A 634 12.27 -18.14 -20.68
N SER A 635 11.04 -18.02 -20.17
CA SER A 635 10.25 -19.15 -19.63
C SER A 635 10.16 -20.29 -20.68
N PRO A 636 9.90 -21.57 -20.35
CA PRO A 636 8.52 -21.95 -19.97
C PRO A 636 8.33 -23.19 -19.06
N ALA A 637 7.20 -23.16 -18.36
CA ALA A 637 6.21 -24.23 -18.15
C ALA A 637 6.61 -25.65 -17.69
N LEU A 638 5.86 -26.15 -16.70
CA LEU A 638 5.08 -27.38 -16.88
C LEU A 638 3.81 -27.38 -16.01
N ARG A 639 2.68 -27.50 -16.71
CA ARG A 639 1.30 -27.71 -16.27
C ARG A 639 0.99 -29.22 -16.16
N LEU A 640 -0.24 -29.49 -15.69
CA LEU A 640 -1.12 -30.65 -15.99
C LEU A 640 -0.82 -31.92 -15.15
N SER A 641 -1.81 -32.67 -14.64
CA SER A 641 -3.23 -32.87 -14.99
C SER A 641 -3.88 -33.82 -13.93
N GLU A 642 -5.16 -33.66 -13.56
CA GLU A 642 -6.33 -34.54 -13.87
C GLU A 642 -6.41 -35.87 -13.05
N VAL A 643 -7.52 -36.59 -12.74
CA VAL A 643 -9.00 -36.58 -12.97
C VAL A 643 -9.61 -37.79 -12.19
N GLU A 644 -10.95 -37.83 -12.01
CA GLU A 644 -11.86 -39.00 -11.71
C GLU A 644 -11.91 -39.60 -10.27
N TYR A 645 -12.94 -40.31 -9.79
CA TYR A 645 -14.43 -40.37 -9.86
C TYR A 645 -14.85 -41.63 -9.01
N LEU A 646 -16.03 -41.60 -8.36
CA LEU A 646 -16.96 -42.71 -7.99
C LEU A 646 -16.66 -43.84 -6.94
N LEU A 647 -17.68 -43.98 -6.06
CA LEU A 647 -18.43 -45.17 -5.55
C LEU A 647 -17.98 -46.01 -4.33
N VAL A 648 -18.91 -46.03 -3.36
CA VAL A 648 -19.54 -47.17 -2.64
C VAL A 648 -18.64 -48.04 -1.74
N VAL A 649 -18.96 -48.10 -0.43
CA VAL A 649 -19.50 -49.29 0.25
C VAL A 649 -20.30 -48.88 1.49
N SER A 650 -21.52 -49.39 1.55
CA SER A 650 -22.50 -49.37 2.63
C SER A 650 -22.01 -50.01 3.94
N TRP A 651 -22.56 -49.57 5.07
CA TRP A 651 -23.06 -50.52 6.08
C TRP A 651 -24.30 -49.93 6.76
N GLU A 652 -25.42 -50.61 6.62
CA GLU A 652 -26.70 -50.36 7.28
C GLU A 652 -26.75 -50.99 8.68
N CYS A 653 -27.80 -50.60 9.43
CA CYS A 653 -28.39 -51.27 10.61
C CYS A 653 -27.61 -51.17 11.94
N CYS A 654 -28.19 -50.75 13.08
CA CYS A 654 -29.55 -50.97 13.59
C CYS A 654 -30.07 -49.80 14.47
N LEU A 655 -31.36 -49.48 14.31
CA LEU A 655 -32.32 -48.81 15.22
C LEU A 655 -32.53 -49.58 16.57
N PRO A 656 -33.42 -49.19 17.54
CA PRO A 656 -34.24 -47.97 17.76
C PRO A 656 -34.29 -47.47 19.25
N ARG A 657 -35.16 -46.46 19.50
CA ARG A 657 -35.92 -46.07 20.72
C ARG A 657 -35.48 -44.73 21.34
N SER A 658 -36.22 -43.63 21.22
CA SER A 658 -37.62 -43.28 21.57
C SER A 658 -37.81 -42.83 23.03
N GLU A 659 -38.24 -41.56 23.15
CA GLU A 659 -39.19 -41.02 24.15
C GLU A 659 -38.71 -40.62 25.57
N ARG A 660 -38.65 -39.29 25.81
CA ARG A 660 -39.47 -38.44 26.74
C ARG A 660 -39.93 -39.04 28.10
N PRO A 661 -40.36 -38.26 29.13
CA PRO A 661 -40.41 -36.79 29.32
C PRO A 661 -40.14 -36.25 30.77
N SER A 662 -40.16 -34.91 30.92
CA SER A 662 -40.60 -34.02 32.03
C SER A 662 -40.73 -34.47 33.50
N ALA A 663 -40.18 -33.68 34.44
CA ALA A 663 -40.87 -33.05 35.61
C ALA A 663 -39.85 -32.35 36.57
N GLY A 664 -40.14 -31.15 37.09
CA GLY A 664 -39.41 -30.49 38.21
C GLY A 664 -39.96 -30.90 39.59
N PRO A 665 -39.85 -30.10 40.69
CA PRO A 665 -38.77 -29.21 41.18
C PRO A 665 -38.42 -29.39 42.72
N PHE A 666 -37.20 -29.01 43.17
CA PHE A 666 -36.69 -28.67 44.56
C PHE A 666 -36.96 -29.63 45.77
N PRO A 667 -36.36 -29.52 47.01
CA PRO A 667 -35.30 -28.65 47.61
C PRO A 667 -34.19 -29.38 48.47
N PHE A 668 -33.20 -28.58 48.95
CA PHE A 668 -32.20 -28.65 50.09
C PHE A 668 -32.13 -29.86 51.07
N PRO A 669 -31.00 -30.16 51.79
CA PRO A 669 -30.15 -29.20 52.55
C PRO A 669 -28.61 -29.47 52.71
N GLU A 670 -27.92 -28.43 53.21
CA GLU A 670 -26.60 -28.38 53.92
C GLU A 670 -26.58 -29.22 55.24
N PRO A 671 -25.51 -29.33 56.07
CA PRO A 671 -24.31 -28.47 56.26
C PRO A 671 -22.97 -29.20 56.59
N LEU A 672 -21.84 -28.47 56.70
CA LEU A 672 -21.03 -28.37 57.94
C LEU A 672 -19.75 -27.52 57.77
N HIS A 673 -19.59 -26.62 58.72
CA HIS A 673 -18.66 -25.51 58.85
C HIS A 673 -17.36 -25.89 59.61
N VAL A 674 -16.46 -24.88 59.74
CA VAL A 674 -15.50 -24.57 60.85
C VAL A 674 -14.01 -24.64 60.42
N PRO A 675 -13.11 -23.67 60.76
CA PRO A 675 -13.20 -22.19 60.72
C PRO A 675 -11.90 -21.51 60.20
N SER A 676 -11.97 -20.19 59.94
CA SER A 676 -10.81 -19.28 59.80
C SER A 676 -10.10 -19.01 61.14
N PRO A 677 -8.90 -18.39 61.14
CA PRO A 677 -8.89 -16.97 61.51
C PRO A 677 -7.80 -16.14 60.78
N PHE A 678 -8.22 -15.08 60.08
CA PHE A 678 -7.76 -13.71 60.32
C PHE A 678 -8.67 -12.79 59.50
N SER A 679 -9.59 -12.21 60.24
CA SER A 679 -10.60 -11.26 59.85
C SER A 679 -10.04 -9.84 59.85
N GLU A 680 -10.76 -8.98 59.11
CA GLU A 680 -10.91 -7.53 59.29
C GLU A 680 -9.78 -6.61 58.78
N ILE A 681 -9.97 -6.11 57.55
CA ILE A 681 -10.26 -4.67 57.39
C ILE A 681 -11.53 -4.55 56.53
N LYS A 682 -12.44 -3.71 57.05
CA LYS A 682 -13.84 -3.47 56.69
C LYS A 682 -14.11 -3.08 55.24
N ASP A 683 -15.28 -3.48 54.77
CA ASP A 683 -16.03 -2.85 53.69
C ASP A 683 -16.26 -1.36 54.00
N ASP A 684 -15.70 -0.49 53.13
CA ASP A 684 -16.32 0.79 52.84
C ASP A 684 -16.92 0.71 51.43
N ALA A 685 -18.24 0.66 51.40
CA ALA A 685 -19.04 0.82 50.21
C ALA A 685 -18.90 2.27 49.70
N SER A 686 -17.99 2.51 48.75
CA SER A 686 -18.04 3.69 47.86
C SER A 686 -17.01 3.70 46.72
N THR A 687 -17.03 2.70 45.82
CA THR A 687 -16.56 2.94 44.43
C THR A 687 -17.29 2.03 43.43
N PRO A 688 -18.23 2.52 42.61
CA PRO A 688 -18.83 1.74 41.51
C PRO A 688 -17.93 1.69 40.26
N ILE A 689 -16.64 2.03 40.38
CA ILE A 689 -15.76 2.32 39.23
C ILE A 689 -14.89 1.11 38.83
N ALA A 690 -14.55 0.21 39.76
CA ALA A 690 -13.65 -0.91 39.47
C ALA A 690 -14.34 -2.06 38.70
N SER A 691 -15.57 -2.43 39.07
CA SER A 691 -16.31 -3.55 38.44
C SER A 691 -16.81 -3.21 37.03
N HIS A 692 -17.23 -1.96 36.81
CA HIS A 692 -17.72 -1.49 35.50
C HIS A 692 -16.58 -1.31 34.47
N THR A 693 -15.36 -1.03 34.93
CA THR A 693 -14.17 -0.90 34.09
C THR A 693 -13.65 -2.28 33.67
N ILE A 694 -13.72 -3.28 34.55
CA ILE A 694 -13.31 -4.66 34.24
C ILE A 694 -14.30 -5.34 33.28
N ILE A 695 -15.61 -5.11 33.45
CA ILE A 695 -16.63 -5.62 32.51
C ILE A 695 -16.52 -4.91 31.15
N ARG A 696 -16.33 -3.59 31.10
CA ARG A 696 -16.06 -2.88 29.83
C ARG A 696 -14.74 -3.28 29.18
N TYR A 697 -13.73 -3.68 29.95
CA TYR A 697 -12.46 -4.17 29.42
C TYR A 697 -12.57 -5.61 28.88
N ILE A 698 -13.40 -6.46 29.50
CA ILE A 698 -13.72 -7.80 28.99
C ILE A 698 -14.57 -7.72 27.72
N ASP A 699 -15.52 -6.79 27.65
CA ASP A 699 -16.29 -6.52 26.43
C ASP A 699 -15.41 -5.88 25.33
N TYR A 700 -14.47 -5.01 25.69
CA TYR A 700 -13.50 -4.42 24.75
C TYR A 700 -12.49 -5.45 24.19
N ILE A 701 -12.08 -6.44 24.99
CA ILE A 701 -11.24 -7.58 24.54
C ILE A 701 -12.04 -8.56 23.68
N ASN A 702 -13.30 -8.84 24.01
CA ASN A 702 -14.16 -9.68 23.18
C ASN A 702 -14.57 -8.99 21.87
N MET A 703 -14.66 -7.66 21.85
CA MET A 703 -15.00 -6.86 20.66
C MET A 703 -13.80 -6.65 19.72
N THR A 704 -12.56 -6.67 20.22
CA THR A 704 -11.32 -6.69 19.40
C THR A 704 -11.01 -8.05 18.77
N SER A 705 -11.70 -9.11 19.18
CA SER A 705 -11.64 -10.45 18.57
C SER A 705 -12.45 -10.58 17.27
N ASN A 706 -13.38 -9.66 16.98
CA ASN A 706 -14.32 -9.81 15.86
C ASN A 706 -14.05 -8.88 14.66
N ASN A 707 -13.03 -8.02 14.70
CA ASN A 707 -12.69 -7.12 13.59
C ASN A 707 -11.17 -7.03 13.35
N GLN A 708 -10.53 -8.19 13.14
CA GLN A 708 -9.19 -8.20 12.54
C GLN A 708 -9.31 -8.50 11.05
N SER A 709 -8.62 -7.68 10.25
CA SER A 709 -7.97 -8.12 9.00
C SER A 709 -7.53 -9.57 9.13
N SER A 710 -7.65 -10.37 8.06
CA SER A 710 -7.19 -11.77 8.02
C SER A 710 -5.94 -11.96 8.91
N PRO A 711 -5.90 -12.89 9.87
CA PRO A 711 -4.78 -13.07 10.81
C PRO A 711 -3.41 -13.08 10.12
N TRP A 712 -3.39 -13.43 8.83
CA TRP A 712 -2.24 -13.41 7.94
C TRP A 712 -1.66 -12.01 7.66
N GLU A 713 -2.46 -10.94 7.62
CA GLU A 713 -1.99 -9.56 7.37
C GLU A 713 -1.23 -8.99 8.58
N ALA A 714 -1.72 -9.26 9.80
CA ALA A 714 -1.01 -8.93 11.04
C ALA A 714 0.31 -9.72 11.16
N VAL A 715 0.31 -11.00 10.76
CA VAL A 715 1.52 -11.84 10.72
C VAL A 715 2.50 -11.35 9.66
N ALA A 716 2.03 -10.96 8.48
CA ALA A 716 2.86 -10.49 7.37
C ALA A 716 3.51 -9.13 7.69
N SER A 717 2.76 -8.19 8.24
CA SER A 717 3.26 -6.88 8.67
C SER A 717 4.25 -7.02 9.84
N GLY A 718 3.92 -7.80 10.87
CA GLY A 718 4.81 -8.08 11.99
C GLY A 718 6.11 -8.79 11.58
N THR A 719 6.03 -9.72 10.62
CA THR A 719 7.21 -10.43 10.10
C THR A 719 8.09 -9.53 9.25
N THR A 720 7.49 -8.68 8.40
CA THR A 720 8.23 -7.72 7.56
C THR A 720 8.96 -6.68 8.43
N ALA A 721 8.30 -6.15 9.46
CA ALA A 721 8.91 -5.25 10.42
C ALA A 721 10.06 -5.92 11.19
N ALA A 722 9.88 -7.17 11.62
CA ALA A 722 10.93 -7.93 12.32
C ALA A 722 12.15 -8.21 11.42
N ILE A 723 11.93 -8.51 10.13
CA ILE A 723 13.02 -8.71 9.16
C ILE A 723 13.79 -7.40 8.93
N LEU A 724 13.09 -6.28 8.74
CA LEU A 724 13.71 -4.97 8.53
C LEU A 724 14.53 -4.54 9.76
N ALA A 725 13.97 -4.68 10.96
CA ALA A 725 14.68 -4.40 12.21
C ALA A 725 15.92 -5.31 12.38
N ASN A 726 15.81 -6.59 12.00
CA ASN A 726 16.93 -7.52 12.04
C ASN A 726 18.05 -7.12 11.08
N ILE A 727 17.74 -6.64 9.87
CA ILE A 727 18.75 -6.16 8.90
C ILE A 727 19.52 -4.97 9.46
N ILE A 728 18.83 -4.00 10.06
CA ILE A 728 19.44 -2.78 10.62
C ILE A 728 20.35 -3.11 11.81
N ILE A 729 19.94 -4.03 12.68
CA ILE A 729 20.65 -4.35 13.93
C ILE A 729 21.66 -5.49 13.76
N TYR A 730 21.65 -6.17 12.61
CA TYR A 730 22.46 -7.36 12.35
C TYR A 730 23.96 -7.23 12.70
N PRO A 731 24.65 -6.10 12.40
CA PRO A 731 26.07 -5.95 12.76
C PRO A 731 26.32 -6.11 14.27
N LEU A 732 25.42 -5.60 15.11
CA LEU A 732 25.53 -5.74 16.57
C LEU A 732 25.30 -7.17 17.04
N ASP A 733 24.45 -7.95 16.36
CA ASP A 733 24.25 -9.36 16.65
C ASP A 733 25.48 -10.21 16.32
N THR A 734 26.13 -9.95 15.19
CA THR A 734 27.37 -10.64 14.79
C THR A 734 28.48 -10.37 15.80
N ILE A 735 28.66 -9.12 16.22
CA ILE A 735 29.69 -8.76 17.21
C ILE A 735 29.37 -9.32 18.59
N LYS A 736 28.12 -9.23 19.04
CA LYS A 736 27.67 -9.84 20.29
C LYS A 736 27.97 -11.33 20.32
N THR A 737 27.60 -12.08 19.29
CA THR A 737 27.78 -13.54 19.25
C THR A 737 29.25 -13.95 19.23
N ARG A 738 30.10 -13.23 18.48
CA ARG A 738 31.56 -13.44 18.49
C ARG A 738 32.19 -13.14 19.86
N LEU A 739 31.76 -12.06 20.51
CA LEU A 739 32.20 -11.73 21.86
C LEU A 739 31.77 -12.80 22.86
N GLN A 740 30.53 -13.31 22.79
CA GLN A 740 30.03 -14.32 23.73
C GLN A 740 30.74 -15.67 23.61
N VAL A 741 31.27 -16.01 22.43
CA VAL A 741 31.93 -17.30 22.19
C VAL A 741 33.42 -17.32 22.54
N GLN A 742 34.05 -16.15 22.56
CA GLN A 742 35.47 -16.03 22.87
C GLN A 742 35.76 -16.25 24.36
N VAL A 743 36.64 -17.22 24.64
CA VAL A 743 37.16 -17.50 25.98
C VAL A 743 38.57 -16.90 26.12
N HIS A 744 38.84 -16.14 27.19
CA HIS A 744 40.20 -15.71 27.53
C HIS A 744 40.86 -16.77 28.42
N SER A 745 41.96 -17.36 27.95
CA SER A 745 42.82 -18.18 28.79
C SER A 745 43.62 -17.28 29.73
N ARG A 746 43.62 -17.57 31.05
CA ARG A 746 44.67 -17.04 31.94
C ARG A 746 46.03 -17.56 31.44
N PRO A 747 47.09 -16.74 31.36
CA PRO A 747 48.42 -17.26 31.13
C PRO A 747 48.82 -18.14 32.33
N LYS A 748 49.05 -19.44 32.11
CA LYS A 748 49.76 -20.25 33.09
C LYS A 748 51.22 -19.80 33.11
N CYS A 749 51.69 -19.38 34.27
CA CYS A 749 53.11 -19.14 34.55
C CYS A 749 53.89 -20.45 34.42
N THR A 750 55.05 -20.36 33.75
CA THR A 750 56.29 -21.15 33.94
C THR A 750 56.21 -22.66 34.11
N GLU A 751 56.69 -23.42 33.10
CA GLU A 751 57.84 -24.33 33.25
C GLU A 751 58.36 -24.82 31.88
N THR A 752 59.69 -24.97 31.82
CA THR A 752 60.63 -25.25 30.73
C THR A 752 60.37 -26.51 29.87
N LYS A 753 60.58 -26.41 28.54
CA LYS A 753 61.59 -27.18 27.76
C LYS A 753 61.58 -26.83 26.25
N GLU A 754 62.76 -26.95 25.65
CA GLU A 754 63.24 -26.44 24.36
C GLU A 754 62.81 -27.25 23.12
N ASP A 755 62.96 -26.59 21.96
CA ASP A 755 63.15 -27.07 20.58
C ASP A 755 61.99 -27.70 19.76
N GLU A 756 61.37 -26.88 18.88
CA GLU A 756 61.04 -27.24 17.46
C GLU A 756 60.66 -25.98 16.62
N PRO A 757 60.85 -25.98 15.28
CA PRO A 757 60.85 -24.77 14.46
C PRO A 757 59.45 -24.19 14.16
N ARG A 758 59.37 -22.86 14.24
CA ARG A 758 58.19 -22.02 14.03
C ARG A 758 57.48 -22.25 12.70
N SER A 759 56.29 -22.85 12.75
CA SER A 759 55.19 -22.54 11.82
C SER A 759 54.56 -21.18 12.19
N PRO A 760 54.02 -20.41 11.23
CA PRO A 760 53.43 -19.11 11.51
C PRO A 760 52.18 -19.29 12.39
N GLN A 761 52.26 -18.83 13.64
CA GLN A 761 51.17 -18.90 14.60
C GLN A 761 49.99 -18.01 14.17
N PRO A 762 48.73 -18.45 14.30
CA PRO A 762 47.58 -17.55 14.24
C PRO A 762 47.56 -16.70 15.51
N ILE A 763 47.59 -15.38 15.35
CA ILE A 763 47.56 -14.40 16.43
C ILE A 763 46.31 -14.63 17.31
N PRO A 764 46.41 -14.78 18.64
CA PRO A 764 45.25 -14.94 19.51
C PRO A 764 44.65 -13.55 19.79
N THR A 765 43.81 -13.04 18.89
CA THR A 765 43.19 -11.72 19.08
C THR A 765 41.94 -11.85 19.95
N SER A 766 42.19 -11.55 21.22
CA SER A 766 41.16 -11.38 22.21
C SER A 766 40.56 -10.00 22.04
N TYR A 767 39.27 -9.89 21.69
CA TYR A 767 38.57 -8.60 21.71
C TYR A 767 38.42 -8.11 23.15
N ASP A 768 38.93 -6.91 23.43
CA ASP A 768 38.79 -6.28 24.75
C ASP A 768 37.49 -5.51 24.85
N ASN A 769 37.04 -4.90 23.74
CA ASN A 769 35.86 -4.03 23.69
C ASN A 769 35.01 -4.29 22.43
N VAL A 770 33.76 -3.79 22.45
CA VAL A 770 32.84 -3.89 21.31
C VAL A 770 33.37 -3.13 20.09
N ILE A 771 33.94 -1.94 20.30
CA ILE A 771 34.50 -1.09 19.23
C ILE A 771 35.74 -1.74 18.62
N ASP A 772 36.59 -2.33 19.48
CA ASP A 772 37.76 -3.10 19.08
C ASP A 772 37.36 -4.33 18.23
N ALA A 773 36.34 -5.08 18.67
CA ALA A 773 35.77 -6.17 17.88
C ALA A 773 35.22 -5.73 16.52
N VAL A 774 34.53 -4.58 16.44
CA VAL A 774 34.03 -4.03 15.17
C VAL A 774 35.20 -3.67 14.24
N SER A 775 36.19 -2.94 14.75
CA SER A 775 37.36 -2.52 13.98
C SER A 775 38.12 -3.71 13.41
N HIS A 776 38.36 -4.71 14.24
CA HIS A 776 39.10 -5.91 13.86
C HIS A 776 38.36 -6.75 12.80
N VAL A 777 37.04 -6.93 12.94
CA VAL A 777 36.23 -7.66 11.95
C VAL A 777 36.19 -6.93 10.61
N VAL A 778 36.11 -5.59 10.63
CA VAL A 778 36.12 -4.79 9.39
C VAL A 778 37.51 -4.82 8.72
N GLN A 779 38.59 -4.83 9.51
CA GLN A 779 39.95 -4.90 8.98
C GLN A 779 40.29 -6.28 8.39
N GLU A 780 39.83 -7.38 8.99
CA GLU A 780 40.15 -8.74 8.54
C GLU A 780 39.19 -9.30 7.49
N GLU A 781 37.89 -9.01 7.61
CA GLU A 781 36.83 -9.62 6.79
C GLU A 781 36.07 -8.59 5.93
N GLY A 782 36.40 -7.30 6.07
CA GLY A 782 35.66 -6.21 5.45
C GLY A 782 34.27 -5.99 6.06
N ILE A 783 33.52 -5.04 5.50
CA ILE A 783 32.15 -4.73 5.94
C ILE A 783 31.20 -5.93 5.75
N SER A 784 31.49 -6.79 4.77
CA SER A 784 30.73 -8.03 4.52
C SER A 784 30.80 -9.02 5.69
N GLY A 785 31.89 -9.02 6.46
CA GLY A 785 32.06 -9.85 7.66
C GLY A 785 31.01 -9.57 8.74
N LEU A 786 30.56 -8.32 8.89
CA LEU A 786 29.53 -7.93 9.86
C LEU A 786 28.13 -8.49 9.50
N TYR A 787 27.90 -8.78 8.21
CA TYR A 787 26.64 -9.31 7.69
C TYR A 787 26.66 -10.82 7.41
N ARG A 788 27.70 -11.52 7.87
CA ARG A 788 27.84 -12.96 7.69
C ARG A 788 26.75 -13.74 8.42
N GLY A 789 25.97 -14.50 7.65
CA GLY A 789 24.85 -15.30 8.16
C GLY A 789 23.48 -14.61 8.06
N LEU A 790 23.40 -13.39 7.49
CA LEU A 790 22.16 -12.61 7.42
C LEU A 790 20.99 -13.39 6.80
N SER A 791 21.22 -14.10 5.69
CA SER A 791 20.19 -14.90 5.01
C SER A 791 19.61 -16.01 5.90
N SER A 792 20.47 -16.71 6.65
CA SER A 792 20.03 -17.72 7.62
C SER A 792 19.26 -17.10 8.78
N SER A 793 19.63 -15.87 9.18
CA SER A 793 18.95 -15.16 10.26
C SER A 793 17.60 -14.62 9.84
N ILE A 794 17.45 -14.12 8.61
CA ILE A 794 16.17 -13.72 8.04
C ILE A 794 15.24 -14.93 7.96
N LEU A 795 15.75 -16.08 7.48
CA LEU A 795 15.01 -17.33 7.45
C LEU A 795 14.59 -17.76 8.87
N SER A 796 15.51 -17.66 9.84
CA SER A 796 15.20 -17.96 11.25
C SER A 796 14.11 -17.06 11.82
N THR A 797 14.14 -15.76 11.53
CA THR A 797 13.15 -14.78 12.01
C THR A 797 11.79 -15.02 11.38
N ALA A 798 11.73 -15.25 10.07
CA ALA A 798 10.49 -15.56 9.36
C ALA A 798 9.87 -16.87 9.87
N SER A 799 10.67 -17.93 10.01
CA SER A 799 10.20 -19.21 10.55
C SER A 799 9.75 -19.12 12.00
N MET A 800 10.45 -18.34 12.84
CA MET A 800 10.08 -18.13 14.24
C MET A 800 8.74 -17.43 14.38
N ASN A 801 8.52 -16.33 13.65
CA ASN A 801 7.26 -15.60 13.72
C ASN A 801 6.09 -16.47 13.24
N PHE A 802 6.25 -17.14 12.09
CA PHE A 802 5.22 -18.06 11.58
C PHE A 802 4.89 -19.18 12.57
N ALA A 803 5.92 -19.86 13.10
CA ALA A 803 5.72 -20.97 14.04
C ALA A 803 5.09 -20.50 15.36
N TYR A 804 5.48 -19.33 15.87
CA TYR A 804 4.90 -18.75 17.08
C TYR A 804 3.40 -18.49 16.92
N PHE A 805 2.98 -17.85 15.82
CA PHE A 805 1.57 -17.56 15.56
C PHE A 805 0.74 -18.82 15.35
N TYR A 806 1.28 -19.79 14.60
CA TYR A 806 0.61 -21.07 14.38
C TYR A 806 0.37 -21.82 15.70
N TRP A 807 1.44 -22.01 16.49
CA TRP A 807 1.37 -22.79 17.73
C TRP A 807 0.61 -22.08 18.84
N SER A 808 0.73 -20.76 18.96
CA SER A 808 -0.05 -20.00 19.94
C SER A 808 -1.55 -20.02 19.63
N THR A 809 -1.93 -19.89 18.35
CA THR A 809 -3.34 -20.05 17.92
C THR A 809 -3.86 -21.45 18.23
N LYS A 810 -3.11 -22.50 17.89
CA LYS A 810 -3.51 -23.88 18.19
C LYS A 810 -3.60 -24.16 19.70
N ALA A 811 -2.67 -23.66 20.50
CA ALA A 811 -2.71 -23.79 21.96
C ALA A 811 -3.96 -23.12 22.55
N ARG A 812 -4.33 -21.93 22.05
CA ARG A 812 -5.56 -21.22 22.44
C ARG A 812 -6.81 -22.01 22.08
N THR A 813 -6.91 -22.53 20.85
CA THR A 813 -8.05 -23.35 20.39
C THR A 813 -8.21 -24.62 21.23
N VAL A 814 -7.12 -25.35 21.49
CA VAL A 814 -7.16 -26.57 22.32
C VAL A 814 -7.60 -26.26 23.75
N CYS A 815 -7.09 -25.19 24.35
CA CYS A 815 -7.49 -24.77 25.70
C CYS A 815 -8.97 -24.36 25.76
N GLN A 816 -9.46 -23.62 24.77
CA GLN A 816 -10.88 -23.24 24.68
C GLN A 816 -11.80 -24.45 24.50
N HIS A 817 -11.43 -25.42 23.65
CA HIS A 817 -12.17 -26.67 23.52
C HIS A 817 -12.19 -27.46 24.83
N PHE A 818 -11.05 -27.54 25.54
CA PHE A 818 -10.97 -28.24 26.82
C PHE A 818 -11.82 -27.58 27.91
N LEU A 819 -11.79 -26.26 28.03
CA LEU A 819 -12.62 -25.51 28.99
C LEU A 819 -14.12 -25.68 28.71
N LYS A 820 -14.51 -25.68 27.42
CA LYS A 820 -15.89 -25.95 27.00
C LYS A 820 -16.31 -27.40 27.28
N SER A 821 -15.45 -28.38 27.06
CA SER A 821 -15.74 -29.79 27.35
C SER A 821 -15.91 -30.10 28.84
N TYR A 822 -15.35 -29.27 29.74
CA TYR A 822 -15.42 -29.46 31.19
C TYR A 822 -16.34 -28.45 31.91
N ASN A 823 -17.09 -27.60 31.19
CA ASN A 823 -18.00 -26.58 31.76
C ASN A 823 -17.33 -25.66 32.80
N ILE A 824 -16.03 -25.41 32.68
CA ILE A 824 -15.31 -24.50 33.58
C ILE A 824 -15.52 -23.06 33.07
N PRO A 825 -16.02 -22.12 33.92
CA PRO A 825 -16.22 -20.74 33.50
C PRO A 825 -14.91 -20.11 33.02
N ASP A 826 -14.93 -19.51 31.83
CA ASP A 826 -13.74 -18.96 31.19
C ASP A 826 -13.29 -17.67 31.88
N SER A 827 -12.37 -17.81 32.83
CA SER A 827 -11.69 -16.69 33.48
C SER A 827 -10.66 -16.10 32.52
N ASN A 828 -10.87 -14.85 32.07
CA ASN A 828 -9.94 -14.05 31.27
C ASN A 828 -8.72 -13.57 32.07
N SER A 829 -8.01 -14.49 32.73
CA SER A 829 -6.82 -14.18 33.51
C SER A 829 -5.64 -13.87 32.59
N ILE A 830 -4.99 -12.72 32.80
CA ILE A 830 -3.72 -12.33 32.16
C ILE A 830 -2.68 -13.45 32.27
N VAL A 831 -2.72 -14.23 33.36
CA VAL A 831 -1.82 -15.36 33.61
C VAL A 831 -2.09 -16.51 32.62
N LYS A 832 -3.37 -16.82 32.34
CA LYS A 832 -3.76 -17.85 31.35
C LYS A 832 -3.26 -17.48 29.95
N GLU A 833 -3.44 -16.23 29.54
CA GLU A 833 -2.98 -15.69 28.27
C GLU A 833 -1.46 -15.74 28.12
N LEU A 834 -0.73 -15.40 29.20
CA LEU A 834 0.73 -15.45 29.23
C LEU A 834 1.25 -16.89 29.15
N LEU A 835 0.61 -17.83 29.84
CA LEU A 835 0.96 -19.26 29.79
C LEU A 835 0.70 -19.86 28.41
N LEU A 836 -0.43 -19.54 27.77
CA LEU A 836 -0.72 -20.00 26.40
C LEU A 836 0.28 -19.43 25.38
N GLY A 837 0.68 -18.17 25.54
CA GLY A 837 1.77 -17.56 24.77
C GLY A 837 3.11 -18.27 25.00
N ALA A 838 3.42 -18.64 26.23
CA ALA A 838 4.64 -19.38 26.56
C ALA A 838 4.64 -20.81 25.97
N VAL A 839 3.52 -21.52 26.01
CA VAL A 839 3.38 -22.84 25.36
C VAL A 839 3.57 -22.73 23.84
N GLY A 840 2.94 -21.74 23.21
CA GLY A 840 3.15 -21.45 21.78
C GLY A 840 4.61 -21.13 21.45
N GLY A 841 5.26 -20.32 22.28
CA GLY A 841 6.70 -20.00 22.16
C GLY A 841 7.61 -21.22 22.31
N ALA A 842 7.34 -22.09 23.29
CA ALA A 842 8.09 -23.32 23.49
C ALA A 842 7.99 -24.26 22.29
N MET A 843 6.78 -24.45 21.74
CA MET A 843 6.55 -25.26 20.54
C MET A 843 7.24 -24.68 19.30
N ALA A 844 7.22 -23.36 19.14
CA ALA A 844 7.93 -22.68 18.06
C ALA A 844 9.46 -22.90 18.15
N GLN A 845 10.04 -22.88 19.35
CA GLN A 845 11.48 -23.16 19.55
C GLN A 845 11.84 -24.59 19.13
N ILE A 846 10.98 -25.58 19.35
CA ILE A 846 11.25 -26.97 18.92
C ILE A 846 11.42 -27.04 17.39
N CYS A 847 10.59 -26.31 16.63
CA CYS A 847 10.65 -26.29 15.17
C CYS A 847 11.80 -25.46 14.61
N THR A 848 12.22 -24.40 15.31
CA THR A 848 13.12 -23.36 14.75
C THR A 848 14.53 -23.38 15.32
N ASN A 849 14.78 -24.13 16.41
CA ASN A 849 16.11 -24.31 16.98
C ASN A 849 17.17 -24.78 15.95
N PRO A 850 16.87 -25.70 15.01
CA PRO A 850 17.83 -26.11 13.97
C PRO A 850 18.39 -24.93 13.16
N ILE A 851 17.52 -24.00 12.77
CA ILE A 851 17.92 -22.81 12.00
C ILE A 851 18.76 -21.88 12.88
N ALA A 852 18.36 -21.69 14.15
CA ALA A 852 19.10 -20.86 15.10
C ALA A 852 20.54 -21.39 15.37
N VAL A 853 20.74 -22.71 15.39
CA VAL A 853 22.08 -23.32 15.52
C VAL A 853 22.92 -23.03 14.28
N ILE A 854 22.35 -23.14 13.08
CA ILE A 854 23.05 -22.83 11.82
C ILE A 854 23.47 -21.37 11.79
N VAL A 855 22.57 -20.44 12.15
CA VAL A 855 22.85 -19.00 12.23
C VAL A 855 24.04 -18.75 13.16
N THR A 856 24.01 -19.32 14.37
CA THR A 856 25.05 -19.10 15.38
C THR A 856 26.41 -19.64 14.91
N ARG A 857 26.43 -20.78 14.21
CA ARG A 857 27.66 -21.31 13.61
C ARG A 857 28.18 -20.43 12.47
N GLN A 858 27.29 -19.89 11.62
CA GLN A 858 27.71 -18.96 10.56
C GLN A 858 28.26 -17.64 11.11
N GLN A 859 27.67 -17.09 12.18
CA GLN A 859 28.12 -15.85 12.82
C GLN A 859 29.48 -16.00 13.52
N THR A 860 29.82 -17.21 13.95
CA THR A 860 31.06 -17.52 14.69
C THR A 860 32.19 -18.04 13.80
N CYS A 861 31.92 -18.36 12.52
CA CYS A 861 32.96 -18.69 11.54
C CYS A 861 33.86 -17.48 11.25
N ARG A 862 35.18 -17.71 11.17
CA ARG A 862 36.23 -16.69 10.94
C ARG A 862 36.93 -16.92 9.60
N GLY A 863 37.20 -15.86 8.85
CA GLY A 863 37.98 -15.90 7.60
C GLY A 863 37.17 -16.26 6.34
N ALA A 864 37.66 -15.86 5.16
CA ALA A 864 36.96 -16.01 3.87
C ALA A 864 36.83 -17.49 3.41
N ASP A 865 37.82 -18.34 3.69
CA ASP A 865 37.82 -19.76 3.29
C ASP A 865 36.89 -20.66 4.13
N GLU A 866 36.48 -20.22 5.33
CA GLU A 866 35.48 -20.91 6.16
C GLU A 866 34.04 -20.38 5.95
N ALA A 867 33.80 -19.55 4.91
CA ALA A 867 32.49 -19.00 4.56
C ALA A 867 31.51 -20.06 4.05
N LYS A 868 31.09 -21.00 4.90
CA LYS A 868 30.22 -22.09 4.48
C LYS A 868 28.77 -21.61 4.31
N SER A 869 28.17 -22.01 3.20
CA SER A 869 26.74 -21.83 2.95
C SER A 869 25.90 -22.54 4.03
N ILE A 870 24.60 -22.24 4.10
CA ILE A 870 23.65 -22.87 5.03
C ILE A 870 23.74 -24.40 4.96
N PHE A 871 23.80 -24.95 3.73
CA PHE A 871 23.96 -26.38 3.49
C PHE A 871 25.32 -26.92 3.89
N GLY A 872 26.39 -26.14 3.73
CA GLY A 872 27.73 -26.50 4.19
C GLY A 872 27.79 -26.66 5.71
N VAL A 873 27.22 -25.69 6.45
CA VAL A 873 27.17 -25.75 7.92
C VAL A 873 26.24 -26.87 8.41
N LEU A 874 25.10 -27.09 7.75
CA LEU A 874 24.20 -28.20 8.05
C LEU A 874 24.91 -29.55 7.89
N THR A 875 25.66 -29.72 6.79
CA THR A 875 26.41 -30.94 6.51
C THR A 875 27.51 -31.17 7.55
N ASP A 876 28.21 -30.10 7.97
CA ASP A 876 29.21 -30.19 9.04
C ASP A 876 28.61 -30.59 10.39
N ILE A 877 27.43 -30.08 10.74
CA ILE A 877 26.73 -30.45 11.98
C ILE A 877 26.33 -31.92 11.94
N VAL A 878 25.69 -32.36 10.84
CA VAL A 878 25.19 -33.73 10.70
C VAL A 878 26.32 -34.76 10.65
N ARG A 879 27.51 -34.38 10.15
CA ARG A 879 28.70 -35.23 10.14
C ARG A 879 29.52 -35.21 11.44
N SER A 880 29.20 -34.33 12.37
CA SER A 880 29.85 -34.29 13.69
C SER A 880 29.38 -35.44 14.59
N GLU A 881 30.07 -35.68 15.72
CA GLU A 881 29.78 -36.79 16.64
C GLU A 881 28.33 -36.82 17.16
N ASP A 882 27.64 -35.68 17.20
CA ASP A 882 26.24 -35.56 17.65
C ASP A 882 25.21 -35.91 16.55
N GLY A 883 25.65 -36.14 15.31
CA GLY A 883 24.78 -36.41 14.17
C GLY A 883 23.73 -35.32 13.94
N TRP A 884 22.53 -35.73 13.54
CA TRP A 884 21.40 -34.81 13.31
C TRP A 884 20.88 -34.16 14.60
N THR A 885 21.11 -34.77 15.77
CA THR A 885 20.69 -34.22 17.07
C THR A 885 21.47 -32.96 17.46
N GLY A 886 22.63 -32.74 16.84
CA GLY A 886 23.43 -31.51 16.97
C GLY A 886 22.66 -30.24 16.60
N LEU A 887 21.63 -30.34 15.76
CA LEU A 887 20.75 -29.22 15.37
C LEU A 887 19.83 -28.74 16.51
N TRP A 888 19.61 -29.56 17.54
CA TRP A 888 18.82 -29.20 18.72
C TRP A 888 19.66 -28.76 19.93
N ARG A 889 20.97 -28.50 19.72
CA ARG A 889 21.81 -27.93 20.78
C ARG A 889 21.26 -26.60 21.27
N GLY A 890 21.26 -26.46 22.60
CA GLY A 890 20.69 -25.30 23.29
C GLY A 890 19.17 -25.31 23.47
N LEU A 891 18.43 -26.33 22.98
CA LEU A 891 16.96 -26.38 23.10
C LEU A 891 16.49 -26.25 24.56
N LYS A 892 17.09 -26.98 25.50
CA LYS A 892 16.74 -26.89 26.93
C LYS A 892 16.84 -25.46 27.47
N VAL A 893 17.86 -24.72 27.04
CA VAL A 893 18.05 -23.31 27.42
C VAL A 893 17.03 -22.41 26.74
N ASN A 894 16.73 -22.65 25.46
CA ASN A 894 15.72 -21.90 24.72
C ASN A 894 14.30 -22.07 25.30
N LEU A 895 13.95 -23.25 25.80
CA LEU A 895 12.68 -23.50 26.49
C LEU A 895 12.58 -22.70 27.79
N ILE A 896 13.65 -22.63 28.57
CA ILE A 896 13.70 -21.79 29.79
C ILE A 896 13.62 -20.31 29.42
N LEU A 897 14.30 -19.89 28.35
CA LEU A 897 14.32 -18.50 27.87
C LEU A 897 12.98 -17.97 27.37
N VAL A 898 11.96 -18.82 27.20
CA VAL A 898 10.56 -18.39 26.97
C VAL A 898 10.04 -17.54 28.14
N VAL A 899 10.68 -17.61 29.31
CA VAL A 899 10.40 -16.72 30.45
C VAL A 899 10.73 -15.24 30.19
N ASN A 900 11.64 -14.93 29.24
CA ASN A 900 12.08 -13.55 29.02
C ASN A 900 10.93 -12.62 28.56
N PRO A 901 10.10 -12.98 27.56
CA PRO A 901 8.86 -12.26 27.27
C PRO A 901 7.90 -12.14 28.45
N MET A 902 7.78 -13.18 29.30
CA MET A 902 6.91 -13.18 30.47
C MET A 902 7.34 -12.14 31.51
N ILE A 903 8.64 -12.08 31.82
CA ILE A 903 9.22 -11.09 32.73
C ILE A 903 9.07 -9.69 32.15
N THR A 904 9.33 -9.52 30.84
CA THR A 904 9.22 -8.21 30.16
C THR A 904 7.79 -7.67 30.27
N TYR A 905 6.79 -8.48 29.98
CA TYR A 905 5.39 -8.06 30.02
C TYR A 905 4.88 -7.85 31.45
N GLY A 906 5.23 -8.75 32.38
CA GLY A 906 4.86 -8.60 33.79
C GLY A 906 5.44 -7.34 34.41
N LEU A 907 6.72 -7.04 34.12
CA LEU A 907 7.37 -5.84 34.61
C LEU A 907 6.81 -4.57 33.96
N TYR A 908 6.49 -4.61 32.67
CA TYR A 908 5.81 -3.51 31.97
C TYR A 908 4.47 -3.17 32.63
N GLN A 909 3.63 -4.19 32.89
CA GLN A 909 2.33 -3.97 33.52
C GLN A 909 2.45 -3.44 34.94
N TRP A 910 3.43 -3.92 35.70
CA TRP A 910 3.71 -3.42 37.04
C TRP A 910 4.15 -1.94 37.00
N LEU A 911 5.10 -1.59 36.14
CA LEU A 911 5.60 -0.22 36.01
C LEU A 911 4.53 0.74 35.48
N ARG A 912 3.74 0.30 34.48
CA ARG A 912 2.61 1.08 33.94
C ARG A 912 1.56 1.35 35.01
N GLY A 913 1.19 0.33 35.78
CA GLY A 913 0.23 0.47 36.89
C GLY A 913 0.72 1.41 37.99
N ALA A 914 2.03 1.38 38.29
CA ALA A 914 2.63 2.34 39.23
C ALA A 914 2.63 3.78 38.68
N LEU A 915 2.95 3.98 37.39
CA LEU A 915 3.03 5.32 36.78
C LEU A 915 1.64 5.97 36.59
N LEU A 916 0.62 5.18 36.27
CA LEU A 916 -0.79 5.64 36.20
C LEU A 916 -1.34 6.11 37.55
N ARG A 917 -0.78 5.67 38.68
CA ARG A 917 -1.14 6.20 40.01
C ARG A 917 -0.63 7.62 40.24
N PHE A 918 0.37 8.07 39.48
CA PHE A 918 0.99 9.40 39.61
C PHE A 918 0.67 10.34 38.43
N ARG A 919 0.29 9.83 37.26
CA ARG A 919 -0.11 10.61 36.07
C ARG A 919 -1.41 10.07 35.47
N ASN A 920 -2.35 10.97 35.16
CA ASN A 920 -3.67 10.62 34.60
C ASN A 920 -3.64 10.10 33.15
N ARG A 921 -2.56 10.32 32.39
CA ARG A 921 -2.34 9.74 31.04
C ARG A 921 -0.86 9.48 30.79
N LEU A 922 -0.55 8.35 30.16
CA LEU A 922 0.79 8.05 29.62
C LEU A 922 0.85 8.52 28.17
N GLY A 923 1.93 9.23 27.82
CA GLY A 923 2.24 9.58 26.45
C GLY A 923 3.09 8.51 25.77
N PHE A 924 3.28 8.65 24.46
CA PHE A 924 4.02 7.69 23.64
C PHE A 924 5.47 7.48 24.07
N ALA A 925 6.13 8.54 24.55
CA ALA A 925 7.49 8.46 25.09
C ALA A 925 7.55 7.65 26.40
N ASP A 926 6.49 7.72 27.23
CA ASP A 926 6.43 6.98 28.48
C ASP A 926 6.30 5.48 28.20
N ALA A 927 5.47 5.08 27.24
CA ALA A 927 5.34 3.67 26.85
C ALA A 927 6.57 3.09 26.16
N PHE A 928 7.25 3.90 25.33
CA PHE A 928 8.56 3.55 24.79
C PHE A 928 9.56 3.27 25.92
N LEU A 929 9.70 4.19 26.87
CA LEU A 929 10.64 4.08 27.98
C LEU A 929 10.30 2.91 28.91
N LEU A 930 9.03 2.75 29.29
CA LEU A 930 8.57 1.65 30.12
C LEU A 930 8.78 0.29 29.44
N GLY A 931 8.46 0.18 28.15
CA GLY A 931 8.67 -1.04 27.37
C GLY A 931 10.16 -1.37 27.24
N ALA A 932 11.00 -0.38 26.97
CA ALA A 932 12.44 -0.55 26.83
C ALA A 932 13.12 -0.91 28.16
N LEU A 933 12.80 -0.22 29.26
CA LEU A 933 13.33 -0.52 30.60
C LEU A 933 12.93 -1.92 31.08
N SER A 934 11.68 -2.32 30.84
CA SER A 934 11.19 -3.66 31.17
C SER A 934 11.98 -4.75 30.45
N LYS A 935 12.32 -4.50 29.17
CA LYS A 935 13.12 -5.43 28.37
C LYS A 935 14.56 -5.51 28.82
N VAL A 936 15.16 -4.37 29.19
CA VAL A 936 16.53 -4.32 29.71
C VAL A 936 16.63 -5.13 31.01
N ALA A 937 15.72 -4.92 31.95
CA ALA A 937 15.69 -5.66 33.22
C ALA A 937 15.51 -7.17 33.00
N ALA A 938 14.55 -7.59 32.15
CA ALA A 938 14.36 -9.00 31.81
C ALA A 938 15.60 -9.62 31.14
N THR A 939 16.29 -8.84 30.30
CA THR A 939 17.50 -9.27 29.60
C THR A 939 18.66 -9.44 30.58
N VAL A 940 18.87 -8.51 31.52
CA VAL A 940 19.92 -8.64 32.55
C VAL A 940 19.72 -9.91 33.38
N VAL A 941 18.50 -10.20 33.81
CA VAL A 941 18.18 -11.42 34.59
C VAL A 941 18.45 -12.69 33.79
N THR A 942 18.11 -12.70 32.49
CA THR A 942 18.22 -13.90 31.65
C THR A 942 19.56 -14.03 30.91
N HIS A 943 20.43 -13.02 30.99
CA HIS A 943 21.68 -12.95 30.22
C HIS A 943 22.64 -14.12 30.44
N PRO A 944 22.86 -14.66 31.67
CA PRO A 944 23.71 -15.82 31.86
C PRO A 944 23.25 -17.05 31.05
N LEU A 945 21.94 -17.23 30.89
CA LEU A 945 21.36 -18.28 30.07
C LEU A 945 21.52 -17.98 28.57
N ILE A 946 21.44 -16.71 28.15
CA ILE A 946 21.69 -16.30 26.77
C ILE A 946 23.14 -16.61 26.36
N VAL A 947 24.12 -16.30 27.22
CA VAL A 947 25.54 -16.63 26.97
C VAL A 947 25.73 -18.15 26.91
N SER A 948 25.10 -18.89 27.82
CA SER A 948 25.17 -20.35 27.82
C SER A 948 24.58 -20.98 26.56
N LYS A 949 23.47 -20.43 26.07
CA LYS A 949 22.87 -20.82 24.79
C LYS A 949 23.85 -20.63 23.65
N THR A 950 24.43 -19.43 23.50
CA THR A 950 25.30 -19.13 22.36
C THR A 950 26.55 -20.01 22.36
N MET A 951 27.13 -20.28 23.54
CA MET A 951 28.25 -21.20 23.70
C MET A 951 27.89 -22.64 23.31
N LEU A 952 26.72 -23.13 23.72
CA LEU A 952 26.23 -24.47 23.35
C LEU A 952 25.97 -24.62 21.85
N GLN A 953 25.57 -23.55 21.16
CA GLN A 953 25.24 -23.57 19.73
C GLN A 953 26.48 -23.37 18.84
N SER A 954 27.53 -22.75 19.36
CA SER A 954 28.82 -22.54 18.69
C SER A 954 29.70 -23.80 18.67
N LYS A 955 30.83 -23.73 17.95
CA LYS A 955 31.89 -24.75 18.06
C LYS A 955 32.53 -24.67 19.45
N PRO A 956 32.96 -25.81 20.04
CA PRO A 956 33.62 -25.79 21.35
C PRO A 956 34.91 -24.94 21.31
N PRO A 957 35.22 -24.22 22.40
CA PRO A 957 36.41 -23.38 22.48
C PRO A 957 37.69 -24.24 22.40
N ALA A 958 38.75 -23.66 21.84
CA ALA A 958 40.02 -24.36 21.56
C ALA A 958 40.64 -25.00 22.82
N CYS A 959 40.42 -24.43 24.00
CA CYS A 959 40.91 -24.95 25.30
C CYS A 959 40.24 -26.25 25.77
N ARG A 960 39.26 -26.78 25.03
CA ARG A 960 38.58 -28.06 25.33
C ARG A 960 38.87 -29.17 24.32
N ASP A 961 39.87 -28.99 23.45
CA ASP A 961 40.33 -30.01 22.47
C ASP A 961 39.17 -30.62 21.68
N GLY A 962 38.21 -29.79 21.23
CA GLY A 962 37.06 -30.23 20.45
C GLY A 962 35.90 -30.87 21.24
N ARG A 963 36.02 -31.05 22.57
CA ARG A 963 34.94 -31.61 23.39
C ARG A 963 33.82 -30.60 23.65
N ALA A 964 32.65 -30.87 23.06
CA ALA A 964 31.45 -30.07 23.26
C ALA A 964 30.91 -30.13 24.71
N PHE A 965 30.20 -29.09 25.10
CA PHE A 965 29.52 -29.02 26.40
C PHE A 965 28.26 -29.90 26.42
N ARG A 966 28.03 -30.62 27.51
CA ARG A 966 26.87 -31.51 27.70
C ARG A 966 25.61 -30.76 28.13
N GLY A 967 25.77 -29.60 28.76
CA GLY A 967 24.65 -28.80 29.26
C GLY A 967 25.04 -27.38 29.63
N PHE A 968 24.02 -26.56 29.91
CA PHE A 968 24.22 -25.15 30.24
C PHE A 968 24.86 -24.94 31.61
N THR A 969 24.61 -25.84 32.56
CA THR A 969 25.26 -25.81 33.88
C THR A 969 26.77 -25.99 33.79
N GLU A 970 27.22 -26.90 32.91
CA GLU A 970 28.64 -27.10 32.60
C GLU A 970 29.26 -25.83 31.99
N VAL A 971 28.55 -25.16 31.07
CA VAL A 971 29.01 -23.90 30.48
C VAL A 971 29.12 -22.79 31.52
N LEU A 972 28.10 -22.61 32.37
CA LEU A 972 28.10 -21.59 33.43
C LEU A 972 29.26 -21.81 34.41
N LEU A 973 29.42 -23.04 34.90
CA LEU A 973 30.52 -23.40 35.81
C LEU A 973 31.88 -23.22 35.14
N PHE A 974 32.00 -23.60 33.87
CA PHE A 974 33.22 -23.41 33.10
C PHE A 974 33.61 -21.92 33.01
N ILE A 975 32.66 -21.03 32.68
CA ILE A 975 32.91 -19.58 32.62
C ILE A 975 33.30 -19.03 33.99
N ILE A 976 32.61 -19.43 35.06
CA ILE A 976 32.90 -18.97 36.42
C ILE A 976 34.31 -19.40 36.85
N GLN A 977 34.71 -20.65 36.56
CA GLN A 977 36.02 -21.18 36.93
C GLN A 977 37.17 -20.60 36.11
N HIS A 978 36.97 -20.33 34.82
CA HIS A 978 38.05 -19.89 33.92
C HIS A 978 38.17 -18.37 33.80
N GLU A 979 37.06 -17.64 33.84
CA GLU A 979 37.04 -16.18 33.62
C GLU A 979 36.42 -15.36 34.77
N GLY A 980 35.74 -16.01 35.71
CA GLY A 980 35.09 -15.38 36.86
C GLY A 980 33.63 -14.95 36.61
N LEU A 981 32.93 -14.57 37.69
CA LEU A 981 31.49 -14.29 37.69
C LEU A 981 31.06 -13.14 36.77
N ARG A 982 31.88 -12.09 36.64
CA ARG A 982 31.54 -10.91 35.81
C ARG A 982 31.42 -11.27 34.32
N ARG A 983 32.05 -12.36 33.90
CA ARG A 983 32.12 -12.77 32.49
C ARG A 983 30.88 -13.51 32.00
N LEU A 984 29.98 -13.88 32.91
CA LEU A 984 28.61 -14.27 32.58
C LEU A 984 27.83 -13.16 31.88
N TYR A 985 28.27 -11.90 31.98
CA TYR A 985 27.65 -10.72 31.36
C TYR A 985 28.36 -10.23 30.09
N LYS A 986 29.23 -11.05 29.48
CA LYS A 986 29.89 -10.70 28.22
C LYS A 986 28.87 -10.50 27.09
N GLY A 987 29.06 -9.44 26.31
CA GLY A 987 28.14 -9.05 25.23
C GLY A 987 26.79 -8.48 25.72
N LEU A 988 26.69 -8.08 26.99
CA LEU A 988 25.46 -7.46 27.54
C LEU A 988 25.15 -6.11 26.88
N ALA A 989 26.15 -5.25 26.68
CA ALA A 989 25.95 -3.92 26.08
C ALA A 989 25.28 -3.95 24.69
N PRO A 990 25.79 -4.70 23.68
CA PRO A 990 25.12 -4.79 22.38
C PRO A 990 23.73 -5.45 22.47
N GLN A 991 23.53 -6.37 23.43
CA GLN A 991 22.24 -7.01 23.67
C GLN A 991 21.20 -6.05 24.29
N ILE A 992 21.63 -5.16 25.18
CA ILE A 992 20.79 -4.10 25.78
C ILE A 992 20.39 -3.08 24.70
N VAL A 993 21.34 -2.60 23.90
CA VAL A 993 21.06 -1.65 22.81
C VAL A 993 20.04 -2.23 21.83
N LYS A 994 20.24 -3.48 21.40
CA LYS A 994 19.27 -4.20 20.57
C LYS A 994 17.91 -4.31 21.25
N GLY A 995 17.87 -4.75 22.51
CA GLY A 995 16.63 -4.94 23.26
C GLY A 995 15.86 -3.64 23.47
N PHE A 996 16.56 -2.56 23.76
CA PHE A 996 16.02 -1.22 23.99
C PHE A 996 15.37 -0.65 22.73
N LEU A 997 16.09 -0.68 21.60
CA LEU A 997 15.60 -0.13 20.33
C LEU A 997 14.44 -0.95 19.76
N VAL A 998 14.57 -2.28 19.69
CA VAL A 998 13.53 -3.14 19.10
C VAL A 998 12.26 -3.12 19.94
N GLN A 999 12.37 -3.28 21.26
CA GLN A 999 11.19 -3.34 22.12
C GLN A 999 10.53 -1.97 22.29
N GLY A 1000 11.32 -0.91 22.45
CA GLY A 1000 10.79 0.45 22.57
C GLY A 1000 10.02 0.84 21.32
N LEU A 1001 10.59 0.59 20.13
CA LEU A 1001 9.93 0.89 18.85
C LEU A 1001 8.67 0.03 18.66
N MET A 1002 8.72 -1.27 18.98
CA MET A 1002 7.57 -2.17 18.87
C MET A 1002 6.42 -1.76 19.79
N MET A 1003 6.71 -1.36 21.04
CA MET A 1003 5.68 -0.91 21.99
C MET A 1003 5.09 0.45 21.63
N MET A 1004 5.91 1.38 21.15
CA MET A 1004 5.44 2.67 20.63
C MET A 1004 4.54 2.50 19.40
N LEU A 1005 4.93 1.64 18.46
CA LEU A 1005 4.12 1.32 17.27
C LEU A 1005 2.83 0.59 17.64
N LYS A 1006 2.90 -0.34 18.61
CA LYS A 1006 1.73 -1.05 19.14
C LYS A 1006 0.76 -0.08 19.80
N GLU A 1007 1.22 0.81 20.68
CA GLU A 1007 0.33 1.81 21.29
C GLU A 1007 -0.22 2.78 20.27
N ARG A 1008 0.54 3.18 19.24
CA ARG A 1008 0.03 3.99 18.12
C ARG A 1008 -1.08 3.27 17.34
N TRP A 1009 -1.00 1.95 17.22
CA TRP A 1009 -2.04 1.14 16.59
C TRP A 1009 -3.26 0.94 17.50
N GLU A 1010 -3.05 0.80 18.81
CA GLU A 1010 -4.13 0.64 19.80
C GLU A 1010 -4.81 1.96 20.18
N SER A 1011 -4.12 3.10 20.06
CA SER A 1011 -4.66 4.45 20.27
C SER A 1011 -5.33 5.04 19.02
N PHE A 1012 -5.27 4.34 17.88
CA PHE A 1012 -6.23 4.50 16.79
C PHE A 1012 -7.57 3.92 17.27
N PRO A 1013 -8.59 4.73 17.59
CA PRO A 1013 -9.80 4.20 18.19
C PRO A 1013 -10.60 3.39 17.18
N LEU A 1014 -11.15 2.27 17.67
CA LEU A 1014 -12.36 1.58 17.19
C LEU A 1014 -13.57 2.53 17.15
N MET A 1015 -13.52 3.57 16.32
CA MET A 1015 -14.65 4.43 15.94
C MET A 1015 -14.89 4.37 14.43
N THR A 1016 -14.37 3.34 13.76
CA THR A 1016 -14.54 3.11 12.32
C THR A 1016 -15.01 1.69 12.01
N LEU A 1017 -15.97 1.18 12.77
CA LEU A 1017 -16.77 0.01 12.40
C LEU A 1017 -18.09 0.04 13.21
N ASN A 1018 -19.09 0.70 12.64
CA ASN A 1018 -20.50 0.37 12.77
C ASN A 1018 -21.21 0.78 11.48
#